data_AF-A0A7Y0HNZ0-F1
#
_entry.id   AF-A0A7Y0HNZ0-F1
#
_cell.length_a   1.000
_cell.length_b   1.000
_cell.length_c   1.000
_cell.angle_alpha   90.00
_cell.angle_beta   90.00
_cell.angle_gamma   90.00
#
_symmetry.space_group_name_H-M   'P 1'
#
loop_
_entity.id
_entity.type
_entity.pdbx_description
1 polymer ?
#
loop_
_entity_poly.entity_id
_entity_poly.type
_entity_poly.pdbx_seq_one_letter_code
_entity_poly.pdbx_strand_id
1 'polypeptide(L)'
;MKKINLLNGLRTKLIIYFLIIAMVPSAIIAALGYNNSKKYLKQQAIDELTVLRNEKKHDIEDYFKSGKSRISYMAQEPAVVEAMTKLIQTPINSADYNNVYNKYNPTFTNFINTMEKGDILLVDSKTGSVLYSTLKEQDYGANLLTSSYKNTNVGRAFQSCKNSNDKNFTTITDYEFYAPSSNKPIACIAAPIFNGDEKVGVLIFKLGTERIDEVISNDNNWKDMNLGKTGEILLIGSDYKLRNNTRFLNNETDEKIKAAKSTILLKEIKTKAAEDVLAGKTNIDTYFDYDNNKCIIAYTPLNIDGLRWGISVKIDENEAFSPINKLQNLMLIVLIVAPLAIIVISFTIASSIAAPMIKMSKAARRISEGDLTVKIPEEKRSDEIGILINSFSNMLGQLRKQTKEITNVVNVIAASVSEITVSLTQVTSGAAQTSSSVSETTATVEEVKQTVHISSEKTKNVSNTAKQSVEISGAGVKATEETIDGMNEINNQMQKIAESILALSEQSQNISDIIESVENISEQSNILAVNASIEAAKAGEQGKGFSIVAQEIRNLADQSKQGIRHVRNILKDIQKATNTAVMTTEKGIKLVEIGMNKASEAGNAIEKLMNNITISAQSAMQIEASSQQQLIGMDQVAIAMEGINEASIQNVDSMKQLEEATNNLQEMGERLKELIKQYNV
;
A
#
# COMPACT_ATOMS: atom_id res chain seq x y z
N MET A 1 -17.16 -1.42 38.97
CA MET A 1 -16.91 -2.81 38.52
C MET A 1 -17.87 -3.16 37.38
N LYS A 2 -17.43 -3.09 36.11
CA LYS A 2 -18.24 -3.51 34.95
C LYS A 2 -17.97 -4.99 34.68
N LYS A 3 -19.00 -5.84 34.78
CA LYS A 3 -18.97 -7.26 34.37
C LYS A 3 -18.53 -7.32 32.91
N ILE A 4 -17.30 -7.75 32.66
CA ILE A 4 -16.82 -8.07 31.32
C ILE A 4 -17.58 -9.32 30.89
N ASN A 5 -18.53 -9.16 29.97
CA ASN A 5 -19.25 -10.25 29.35
C ASN A 5 -18.24 -11.10 28.55
N LEU A 6 -17.71 -12.14 29.18
CA LEU A 6 -16.75 -13.11 28.62
C LEU A 6 -17.27 -13.81 27.35
N LEU A 7 -18.58 -13.73 27.08
CA LEU A 7 -19.24 -14.28 25.90
C LEU A 7 -19.03 -13.46 24.61
N ASN A 8 -18.56 -12.20 24.69
CA ASN A 8 -18.43 -11.33 23.51
C ASN A 8 -17.01 -11.21 22.92
N GLY A 9 -16.02 -11.90 23.49
CA GLY A 9 -14.65 -11.90 22.97
C GLY A 9 -14.54 -12.66 21.65
N LEU A 10 -13.71 -12.17 20.72
CA LEU A 10 -13.42 -12.83 19.43
C LEU A 10 -13.01 -14.30 19.62
N ARG A 11 -12.22 -14.58 20.65
CA ARG A 11 -11.80 -15.94 21.05
C ARG A 11 -12.99 -16.84 21.38
N THR A 12 -13.93 -16.34 22.18
CA THR A 12 -15.11 -17.09 22.63
C THR A 12 -16.09 -17.34 21.48
N LYS A 13 -16.29 -16.35 20.60
CA LYS A 13 -17.17 -16.50 19.41
C LYS A 13 -16.62 -17.51 18.40
N LEU A 14 -15.32 -17.48 18.12
CA LEU A 14 -14.68 -18.45 17.22
C LEU A 14 -14.82 -19.88 17.74
N ILE A 15 -14.57 -20.10 19.04
CA ILE A 15 -14.74 -21.44 19.66
C ILE A 15 -16.19 -21.93 19.55
N ILE A 16 -17.16 -21.06 19.83
CA ILE A 16 -18.59 -21.42 19.73
C ILE A 16 -19.00 -21.74 18.28
N TYR A 17 -18.56 -20.94 17.30
CA TYR A 17 -18.88 -21.19 15.89
C TYR A 17 -18.26 -22.49 15.37
N PHE A 18 -16.99 -22.76 15.70
CA PHE A 18 -16.35 -24.03 15.32
C PHE A 18 -17.02 -25.24 15.96
N LEU A 19 -17.46 -25.14 17.22
CA LEU A 19 -18.22 -26.19 17.88
C LEU A 19 -19.57 -26.45 17.20
N ILE A 20 -20.35 -25.40 16.88
CA ILE A 20 -21.66 -25.56 16.24
C ILE A 20 -21.53 -26.15 14.82
N ILE A 21 -20.58 -25.64 14.02
CA ILE A 21 -20.39 -26.06 12.63
C ILE A 21 -19.90 -27.51 12.53
N ALA A 22 -19.07 -27.99 13.47
CA ALA A 22 -18.51 -29.34 13.39
C ALA A 22 -19.39 -30.40 14.09
N MET A 23 -20.09 -30.04 15.17
CA MET A 23 -20.79 -31.00 16.01
C MET A 23 -22.17 -31.39 15.45
N VAL A 24 -22.87 -30.47 14.80
CA VAL A 24 -24.21 -30.74 14.21
C VAL A 24 -24.12 -31.72 13.02
N PRO A 25 -23.23 -31.54 12.02
CA PRO A 25 -23.09 -32.50 10.92
C PRO A 25 -22.59 -33.86 11.40
N SER A 26 -21.68 -33.90 12.37
CA SER A 26 -21.13 -35.15 12.92
C SER A 26 -22.22 -35.99 13.61
N ALA A 27 -23.11 -35.36 14.37
CA ALA A 27 -24.25 -36.03 14.99
C ALA A 27 -25.24 -36.56 13.93
N ILE A 28 -25.49 -35.79 12.87
CA ILE A 28 -26.34 -36.22 11.74
C ILE A 28 -25.71 -37.41 11.00
N ILE A 29 -24.42 -37.36 10.69
CA ILE A 29 -23.69 -38.45 10.01
C ILE A 29 -23.70 -39.73 10.86
N ALA A 30 -23.48 -39.62 12.17
CA ALA A 30 -23.53 -40.77 13.08
C ALA A 30 -24.93 -41.41 13.12
N ALA A 31 -25.99 -40.59 13.23
CA ALA A 31 -27.36 -41.07 13.25
C ALA A 31 -27.78 -41.71 11.92
N LEU A 32 -27.42 -41.10 10.78
CA LEU A 32 -27.70 -41.64 9.45
C LEU A 32 -26.90 -42.92 9.17
N GLY A 33 -25.61 -42.96 9.55
CA GLY A 33 -24.75 -44.12 9.36
C GLY A 33 -25.23 -45.33 10.16
N TYR A 34 -25.62 -45.14 11.42
CA TYR A 34 -26.17 -46.22 12.24
C TYR A 34 -27.46 -46.81 11.64
N ASN A 35 -28.40 -45.95 11.24
CA ASN A 35 -29.68 -46.41 10.69
C ASN A 35 -29.51 -47.13 9.34
N ASN A 36 -28.65 -46.61 8.46
CA ASN A 36 -28.40 -47.22 7.15
C ASN A 36 -27.69 -48.57 7.27
N SER A 37 -26.65 -48.68 8.11
CA SER A 37 -25.93 -49.94 8.30
C SER A 37 -26.80 -51.02 8.94
N LYS A 38 -27.68 -50.66 9.89
CA LYS A 38 -28.65 -51.60 10.48
C LYS A 38 -29.62 -52.17 9.43
N LYS A 39 -30.12 -51.31 8.54
CA LYS A 39 -31.01 -51.73 7.44
C LYS A 39 -30.30 -52.67 6.46
N TYR A 40 -29.05 -52.34 6.07
CA TYR A 40 -28.28 -53.11 5.10
C TYR A 40 -27.91 -54.51 5.62
N LEU A 41 -27.43 -54.61 6.86
CA LEU A 41 -27.03 -55.88 7.46
C LEU A 41 -28.22 -56.82 7.69
N LYS A 42 -29.41 -56.29 8.01
CA LYS A 42 -30.64 -57.08 8.08
C LYS A 42 -31.00 -57.70 6.72
N GLN A 43 -30.91 -56.89 5.67
CA GLN A 43 -31.22 -57.34 4.32
C GLN A 43 -30.23 -58.41 3.85
N GLN A 44 -28.95 -58.23 4.13
CA GLN A 44 -27.92 -59.21 3.80
C GLN A 44 -28.20 -60.59 4.42
N ALA A 45 -28.56 -60.66 5.70
CA ALA A 45 -28.89 -61.93 6.36
C ALA A 45 -30.13 -62.61 5.75
N ILE A 46 -31.13 -61.83 5.34
CA ILE A 46 -32.33 -62.32 4.65
C ILE A 46 -31.98 -62.92 3.29
N ASP A 47 -31.13 -62.25 2.52
CA ASP A 47 -30.74 -62.66 1.18
C ASP A 47 -29.92 -63.97 1.25
N GLU A 48 -28.94 -64.06 2.16
CA GLU A 48 -28.10 -65.26 2.35
C GLU A 48 -28.95 -66.50 2.71
N LEU A 49 -29.88 -66.37 3.66
CA LEU A 49 -30.79 -67.47 4.04
C LEU A 49 -31.72 -67.88 2.90
N THR A 50 -32.19 -66.91 2.11
CA THR A 50 -33.09 -67.16 0.98
C THR A 50 -32.37 -67.95 -0.12
N VAL A 51 -31.12 -67.57 -0.44
CA VAL A 51 -30.27 -68.28 -1.40
C VAL A 51 -30.06 -69.72 -0.94
N LEU A 52 -29.62 -69.91 0.31
CA LEU A 52 -29.31 -71.24 0.84
C LEU A 52 -30.55 -72.15 0.90
N ARG A 53 -31.71 -71.61 1.30
CA ARG A 53 -33.00 -72.34 1.29
C ARG A 53 -33.35 -72.81 -0.13
N ASN A 54 -33.20 -71.95 -1.13
CA ASN A 54 -33.56 -72.28 -2.51
C ASN A 54 -32.58 -73.30 -3.12
N GLU A 55 -31.28 -73.18 -2.84
CA GLU A 55 -30.27 -74.16 -3.22
C GLU A 55 -30.59 -75.53 -2.64
N LYS A 56 -30.83 -75.62 -1.32
CA LYS A 56 -31.10 -76.89 -0.65
C LYS A 56 -32.46 -77.49 -1.00
N LYS A 57 -33.45 -76.65 -1.30
CA LYS A 57 -34.70 -77.09 -1.93
C LYS A 57 -34.40 -77.82 -3.26
N HIS A 58 -33.62 -77.19 -4.13
CA HIS A 58 -33.29 -77.74 -5.43
C HIS A 58 -32.54 -79.07 -5.31
N ASP A 59 -31.52 -79.14 -4.45
CA ASP A 59 -30.72 -80.36 -4.23
C ASP A 59 -31.57 -81.55 -3.80
N ILE A 60 -32.54 -81.32 -2.90
CA ILE A 60 -33.40 -82.39 -2.36
C ILE A 60 -34.47 -82.81 -3.38
N GLU A 61 -35.09 -81.85 -4.07
CA GLU A 61 -36.06 -82.15 -5.13
C GLU A 61 -35.39 -82.93 -6.27
N ASP A 62 -34.18 -82.52 -6.69
CA ASP A 62 -33.42 -83.20 -7.74
C ASP A 62 -32.96 -84.60 -7.31
N TYR A 63 -32.52 -84.77 -6.06
CA TYR A 63 -32.14 -86.07 -5.52
C TYR A 63 -33.27 -87.10 -5.68
N PHE A 64 -34.49 -86.78 -5.25
CA PHE A 64 -35.62 -87.70 -5.35
C PHE A 64 -36.12 -87.88 -6.79
N LYS A 65 -36.11 -86.82 -7.60
CA LYS A 65 -36.50 -86.89 -9.02
C LYS A 65 -35.55 -87.79 -9.82
N SER A 66 -34.25 -87.61 -9.64
CA SER A 66 -33.21 -88.43 -10.24
C SER A 66 -33.26 -89.88 -9.72
N GLY A 67 -33.50 -90.07 -8.42
CA GLY A 67 -33.69 -91.39 -7.81
C GLY A 67 -34.86 -92.17 -8.41
N LYS A 68 -36.04 -91.55 -8.52
CA LYS A 68 -37.20 -92.16 -9.20
C LYS A 68 -36.90 -92.56 -10.64
N SER A 69 -36.26 -91.68 -11.39
CA SER A 69 -35.92 -91.93 -12.80
C SER A 69 -34.95 -93.10 -12.95
N ARG A 70 -33.92 -93.17 -12.09
CA ARG A 70 -32.96 -94.29 -12.05
C ARG A 70 -33.63 -95.63 -11.73
N ILE A 71 -34.51 -95.66 -10.72
CA ILE A 71 -35.22 -96.88 -10.32
C ILE A 71 -36.23 -97.34 -11.38
N SER A 72 -36.94 -96.41 -12.03
CA SER A 72 -37.82 -96.72 -13.16
C SER A 72 -37.03 -97.34 -14.32
N TYR A 73 -35.90 -96.72 -14.68
CA TYR A 73 -35.03 -97.20 -15.74
C TYR A 73 -34.47 -98.60 -15.41
N MET A 74 -34.00 -98.80 -14.16
CA MET A 74 -33.49 -100.09 -13.70
C MET A 74 -34.56 -101.20 -13.75
N ALA A 75 -35.82 -100.90 -13.42
CA ALA A 75 -36.89 -101.89 -13.50
C ALA A 75 -37.18 -102.36 -14.94
N GLN A 76 -36.77 -101.58 -15.94
CA GLN A 76 -36.93 -101.87 -17.37
C GLN A 76 -35.68 -102.48 -18.02
N GLU A 77 -34.54 -102.53 -17.30
CA GLU A 77 -33.30 -103.10 -17.80
C GLU A 77 -33.46 -104.59 -18.14
N PRO A 78 -33.04 -105.06 -19.35
CA PRO A 78 -33.24 -106.45 -19.77
C PRO A 78 -32.68 -107.47 -18.78
N ALA A 79 -31.55 -107.17 -18.14
CA ALA A 79 -30.94 -108.04 -17.13
C ALA A 79 -31.83 -108.19 -15.87
N VAL A 80 -32.54 -107.12 -15.47
CA VAL A 80 -33.45 -107.13 -14.31
C VAL A 80 -34.74 -107.88 -14.64
N VAL A 81 -35.29 -107.68 -15.84
CA VAL A 81 -36.47 -108.41 -16.32
C VAL A 81 -36.17 -109.91 -16.46
N GLU A 82 -35.01 -110.27 -17.01
CA GLU A 82 -34.58 -111.67 -17.12
C GLU A 82 -34.33 -112.30 -15.73
N ALA A 83 -33.68 -111.56 -14.82
CA ALA A 83 -33.50 -111.99 -13.44
C ALA A 83 -34.85 -112.26 -12.77
N MET A 84 -35.79 -111.31 -12.85
CA MET A 84 -37.12 -111.44 -12.25
C MET A 84 -37.86 -112.67 -12.81
N THR A 85 -37.86 -112.85 -14.13
CA THR A 85 -38.56 -113.97 -14.79
C THR A 85 -38.01 -115.33 -14.35
N LYS A 86 -36.69 -115.46 -14.19
CA LYS A 86 -36.05 -116.68 -13.70
C LYS A 86 -36.31 -116.92 -12.21
N LEU A 87 -36.22 -115.86 -11.40
CA LEU A 87 -36.45 -115.93 -9.96
C LEU A 87 -37.87 -116.42 -9.63
N ILE A 88 -38.88 -116.06 -10.43
CA ILE A 88 -40.27 -116.55 -10.24
C ILE A 88 -40.36 -118.07 -10.41
N GLN A 89 -39.55 -118.68 -11.27
CA GLN A 89 -39.59 -120.11 -11.57
C GLN A 89 -38.70 -120.94 -10.63
N THR A 90 -37.81 -120.30 -9.87
CA THR A 90 -36.85 -120.97 -8.99
C THR A 90 -37.17 -120.73 -7.52
N PRO A 91 -37.52 -121.76 -6.73
CA PRO A 91 -37.71 -121.62 -5.30
C PRO A 91 -36.42 -121.13 -4.60
N ILE A 92 -36.53 -120.20 -3.64
CA ILE A 92 -35.40 -119.53 -2.96
C ILE A 92 -34.37 -120.50 -2.35
N ASN A 93 -34.76 -121.72 -2.00
CA ASN A 93 -33.90 -122.75 -1.40
C ASN A 93 -33.36 -123.81 -2.40
N SER A 94 -33.57 -123.60 -3.70
CA SER A 94 -33.12 -124.55 -4.74
C SER A 94 -31.68 -124.26 -5.20
N ALA A 95 -30.99 -125.29 -5.71
CA ALA A 95 -29.68 -125.11 -6.35
C ALA A 95 -29.75 -124.18 -7.58
N ASP A 96 -30.87 -124.23 -8.31
CA ASP A 96 -31.12 -123.36 -9.47
C ASP A 96 -31.25 -121.89 -9.07
N TYR A 97 -31.87 -121.60 -7.93
CA TYR A 97 -31.93 -120.24 -7.39
C TYR A 97 -30.54 -119.68 -7.11
N ASN A 98 -29.63 -120.45 -6.51
CA ASN A 98 -28.27 -119.98 -6.26
C ASN A 98 -27.52 -119.64 -7.57
N ASN A 99 -27.77 -120.38 -8.65
CA ASN A 99 -27.22 -120.07 -9.97
C ASN A 99 -27.77 -118.76 -10.54
N VAL A 100 -29.09 -118.54 -10.44
CA VAL A 100 -29.74 -117.29 -10.86
C VAL A 100 -29.24 -116.11 -10.01
N TYR A 101 -29.22 -116.26 -8.69
CA TYR A 101 -28.71 -115.26 -7.75
C TYR A 101 -27.26 -114.88 -8.08
N ASN A 102 -26.34 -115.86 -8.19
CA ASN A 102 -24.93 -115.57 -8.47
C ASN A 102 -24.71 -114.91 -9.84
N LYS A 103 -25.54 -115.23 -10.84
CA LYS A 103 -25.46 -114.62 -12.17
C LYS A 103 -25.87 -113.14 -12.17
N TYR A 104 -26.98 -112.79 -11.51
CA TYR A 104 -27.54 -111.44 -11.59
C TYR A 104 -27.18 -110.53 -10.41
N ASN A 105 -26.81 -111.08 -9.25
CA ASN A 105 -26.42 -110.31 -8.07
C ASN A 105 -25.36 -109.23 -8.36
N PRO A 106 -24.28 -109.48 -9.14
CA PRO A 106 -23.32 -108.44 -9.50
C PRO A 106 -23.94 -107.22 -10.19
N THR A 107 -25.02 -107.39 -10.96
CA THR A 107 -25.73 -106.26 -11.62
C THR A 107 -26.37 -105.35 -10.58
N PHE A 108 -27.06 -105.92 -9.60
CA PHE A 108 -27.68 -105.18 -8.50
C PHE A 108 -26.65 -104.61 -7.53
N THR A 109 -25.62 -105.38 -7.16
CA THR A 109 -24.55 -104.91 -6.25
C THR A 109 -23.72 -103.81 -6.90
N ASN A 110 -23.43 -103.87 -8.20
CA ASN A 110 -22.74 -102.77 -8.90
C ASN A 110 -23.62 -101.51 -8.93
N PHE A 111 -24.91 -101.64 -9.18
CA PHE A 111 -25.84 -100.51 -9.15
C PHE A 111 -25.85 -99.83 -7.76
N ILE A 112 -25.96 -100.60 -6.68
CA ILE A 112 -25.91 -100.08 -5.30
C ILE A 112 -24.53 -99.47 -4.99
N ASN A 113 -23.43 -100.12 -5.35
CA ASN A 113 -22.09 -99.62 -5.07
C ASN A 113 -21.72 -98.35 -5.86
N THR A 114 -22.29 -98.16 -7.06
CA THR A 114 -21.96 -97.01 -7.92
C THR A 114 -22.92 -95.84 -7.74
N MET A 115 -24.17 -96.10 -7.30
CA MET A 115 -25.23 -95.08 -7.37
C MET A 115 -25.83 -94.69 -6.02
N GLU A 116 -26.00 -95.60 -5.04
CA GLU A 116 -26.60 -95.30 -3.73
C GLU A 116 -26.41 -96.49 -2.75
N LYS A 117 -25.93 -96.25 -1.51
CA LYS A 117 -25.96 -97.28 -0.44
C LYS A 117 -27.41 -97.59 -0.06
N GLY A 118 -27.87 -98.81 -0.32
CA GLY A 118 -29.24 -99.23 -0.05
C GLY A 118 -29.45 -100.72 -0.28
N ASP A 119 -30.72 -101.13 -0.33
CA ASP A 119 -31.09 -102.52 -0.62
C ASP A 119 -32.17 -102.56 -1.72
N ILE A 120 -31.97 -103.44 -2.70
CA ILE A 120 -32.93 -103.67 -3.79
C ILE A 120 -33.70 -104.95 -3.48
N LEU A 121 -35.02 -104.86 -3.48
CA LEU A 121 -35.92 -105.99 -3.41
C LEU A 121 -36.58 -106.23 -4.77
N LEU A 122 -36.60 -107.49 -5.22
CA LEU A 122 -37.44 -107.92 -6.33
C LEU A 122 -38.58 -108.75 -5.79
N VAL A 123 -39.80 -108.32 -6.05
CA VAL A 123 -41.01 -108.90 -5.45
C VAL A 123 -41.91 -109.43 -6.55
N ASP A 124 -42.39 -110.67 -6.40
CA ASP A 124 -43.35 -111.27 -7.33
C ASP A 124 -44.66 -110.48 -7.30
N SER A 125 -45.07 -110.00 -8.47
CA SER A 125 -46.33 -109.25 -8.66
C SER A 125 -47.57 -110.09 -8.29
N LYS A 126 -47.53 -111.42 -8.52
CA LYS A 126 -48.66 -112.32 -8.28
C LYS A 126 -48.76 -112.67 -6.79
N THR A 127 -47.71 -113.29 -6.23
CA THR A 127 -47.74 -113.79 -4.84
C THR A 127 -47.41 -112.73 -3.79
N GLY A 128 -46.66 -111.68 -4.13
CA GLY A 128 -46.12 -110.71 -3.17
C GLY A 128 -44.88 -111.20 -2.43
N SER A 129 -44.30 -112.33 -2.83
CA SER A 129 -43.08 -112.88 -2.22
C SER A 129 -41.84 -112.12 -2.67
N VAL A 130 -40.98 -111.76 -1.72
CA VAL A 130 -39.66 -111.16 -1.97
C VAL A 130 -38.73 -112.25 -2.48
N LEU A 131 -38.47 -112.26 -3.77
CA LEU A 131 -37.65 -113.28 -4.43
C LEU A 131 -36.17 -112.96 -4.39
N TYR A 132 -35.80 -111.68 -4.25
CA TYR A 132 -34.41 -111.24 -4.18
C TYR A 132 -34.29 -110.05 -3.23
N SER A 133 -33.19 -110.00 -2.48
CA SER A 133 -32.70 -108.86 -1.72
C SER A 133 -31.18 -108.81 -1.88
N THR A 134 -30.62 -107.61 -2.04
CA THR A 134 -29.16 -107.45 -2.13
C THR A 134 -28.50 -107.62 -0.77
N LEU A 135 -29.14 -107.15 0.31
CA LEU A 135 -28.61 -107.27 1.67
C LEU A 135 -29.10 -108.51 2.43
N LYS A 136 -30.13 -109.20 1.91
CA LYS A 136 -30.79 -110.35 2.54
C LYS A 136 -31.21 -110.07 3.99
N GLU A 137 -31.87 -108.94 4.20
CA GLU A 137 -32.45 -108.59 5.49
C GLU A 137 -33.65 -109.49 5.84
N GLN A 138 -34.31 -109.27 6.98
CA GLN A 138 -35.37 -110.16 7.47
C GLN A 138 -36.63 -110.21 6.57
N ASP A 139 -36.71 -109.34 5.57
CA ASP A 139 -37.75 -109.29 4.54
C ASP A 139 -37.44 -110.20 3.32
N TYR A 140 -36.24 -110.77 3.24
CA TYR A 140 -35.87 -111.72 2.21
C TYR A 140 -36.66 -113.04 2.32
N GLY A 141 -37.37 -113.41 1.26
CA GLY A 141 -38.28 -114.56 1.26
C GLY A 141 -39.62 -114.31 1.98
N ALA A 142 -39.83 -113.11 2.54
CA ALA A 142 -41.09 -112.74 3.15
C ALA A 142 -42.15 -112.42 2.09
N ASN A 143 -43.42 -112.36 2.51
CA ASN A 143 -44.53 -111.99 1.63
C ASN A 143 -45.12 -110.63 2.05
N LEU A 144 -44.99 -109.64 1.17
CA LEU A 144 -45.40 -108.25 1.41
C LEU A 144 -46.93 -108.04 1.48
N LEU A 145 -47.74 -109.07 1.19
CA LEU A 145 -49.19 -109.02 1.33
C LEU A 145 -49.69 -109.54 2.69
N THR A 146 -48.80 -110.12 3.51
CA THR A 146 -49.14 -110.62 4.86
C THR A 146 -49.30 -109.49 5.87
N SER A 147 -50.08 -109.71 6.93
CA SER A 147 -50.40 -108.67 7.93
C SER A 147 -49.18 -107.97 8.53
N SER A 148 -48.06 -108.67 8.71
CA SER A 148 -46.82 -108.11 9.27
C SER A 148 -46.11 -107.11 8.35
N TYR A 149 -46.30 -107.20 7.03
CA TYR A 149 -45.59 -106.37 6.04
C TYR A 149 -46.54 -105.47 5.23
N LYS A 150 -47.81 -105.86 5.07
CA LYS A 150 -48.82 -105.18 4.24
C LYS A 150 -48.98 -103.70 4.54
N ASN A 151 -48.93 -103.34 5.83
CA ASN A 151 -49.15 -101.97 6.30
C ASN A 151 -47.85 -101.18 6.45
N THR A 152 -46.68 -101.76 6.20
CA THR A 152 -45.41 -101.02 6.22
C THR A 152 -45.26 -100.15 4.99
N ASN A 153 -44.41 -99.13 5.03
CA ASN A 153 -44.11 -98.30 3.87
C ASN A 153 -43.62 -99.11 2.64
N VAL A 154 -42.77 -100.11 2.84
CA VAL A 154 -42.35 -101.07 1.80
C VAL A 154 -43.54 -101.81 1.19
N GLY A 155 -44.46 -102.31 2.03
CA GLY A 155 -45.68 -102.99 1.58
C GLY A 155 -46.66 -102.08 0.82
N ARG A 156 -46.79 -100.82 1.24
CA ARG A 156 -47.59 -99.80 0.54
C ARG A 156 -46.96 -99.41 -0.82
N ALA A 157 -45.64 -99.32 -0.89
CA ALA A 157 -44.91 -99.08 -2.14
C ALA A 157 -45.13 -100.24 -3.14
N PHE A 158 -45.04 -101.48 -2.66
CA PHE A 158 -45.35 -102.67 -3.44
C PHE A 158 -46.79 -102.65 -3.98
N GLN A 159 -47.78 -102.43 -3.11
CA GLN A 159 -49.20 -102.41 -3.50
C GLN A 159 -49.49 -101.32 -4.54
N SER A 160 -48.89 -100.14 -4.40
CA SER A 160 -49.06 -99.04 -5.35
C SER A 160 -48.58 -99.43 -6.75
N CYS A 161 -47.42 -100.09 -6.86
CA CYS A 161 -46.91 -100.60 -8.15
C CYS A 161 -47.70 -101.80 -8.67
N LYS A 162 -48.15 -102.69 -7.77
CA LYS A 162 -49.00 -103.84 -8.13
C LYS A 162 -50.32 -103.38 -8.77
N ASN A 163 -50.91 -102.29 -8.28
CA ASN A 163 -52.19 -101.77 -8.75
C ASN A 163 -52.09 -100.88 -10.00
N SER A 164 -50.89 -100.39 -10.35
CA SER A 164 -50.69 -99.52 -11.53
C SER A 164 -50.35 -100.30 -12.79
N ASN A 165 -51.01 -100.06 -13.92
CA ASN A 165 -50.67 -100.70 -15.21
C ASN A 165 -49.69 -99.89 -16.06
N ASP A 166 -49.20 -98.75 -15.56
CA ASP A 166 -48.22 -97.93 -16.26
C ASP A 166 -46.79 -98.47 -16.06
N LYS A 167 -46.09 -98.73 -17.17
CA LYS A 167 -44.70 -99.23 -17.19
C LYS A 167 -43.71 -98.21 -16.58
N ASN A 168 -44.02 -96.93 -16.67
CA ASN A 168 -43.19 -95.85 -16.12
C ASN A 168 -43.62 -95.41 -14.72
N PHE A 169 -44.59 -96.11 -14.11
CA PHE A 169 -45.06 -95.77 -12.79
C PHE A 169 -43.93 -95.86 -11.77
N THR A 170 -43.76 -94.79 -10.99
CA THR A 170 -42.88 -94.80 -9.82
C THR A 170 -43.63 -94.24 -8.63
N THR A 171 -43.44 -94.88 -7.49
CA THR A 171 -43.96 -94.39 -6.21
C THR A 171 -42.81 -94.17 -5.25
N ILE A 172 -43.01 -93.25 -4.32
CA ILE A 172 -42.13 -93.06 -3.17
C ILE A 172 -42.97 -93.11 -1.90
N THR A 173 -42.42 -93.68 -0.84
CA THR A 173 -43.01 -93.67 0.49
C THR A 173 -42.06 -93.04 1.48
N ASP A 174 -42.62 -92.25 2.40
CA ASP A 174 -41.87 -91.55 3.44
C ASP A 174 -41.11 -92.52 4.37
N TYR A 175 -40.17 -91.98 5.13
CA TYR A 175 -39.45 -92.69 6.17
C TYR A 175 -40.41 -93.23 7.23
N GLU A 176 -40.28 -94.52 7.50
CA GLU A 176 -40.95 -95.21 8.60
C GLU A 176 -39.92 -96.13 9.28
N PHE A 177 -40.04 -96.33 10.59
CA PHE A 177 -39.21 -97.33 11.27
C PHE A 177 -39.55 -98.72 10.73
N TYR A 178 -38.59 -99.36 10.08
CA TYR A 178 -38.82 -100.63 9.40
C TYR A 178 -38.10 -101.76 10.15
N ALA A 179 -38.87 -102.57 10.89
CA ALA A 179 -38.35 -103.64 11.73
C ALA A 179 -37.37 -104.59 11.01
N PRO A 180 -37.62 -105.02 9.75
CA PRO A 180 -36.69 -105.89 9.02
C PRO A 180 -35.30 -105.30 8.77
N SER A 181 -35.19 -103.97 8.66
CA SER A 181 -33.92 -103.23 8.53
C SER A 181 -33.38 -102.80 9.90
N SER A 182 -33.43 -103.69 10.90
CA SER A 182 -33.02 -103.41 12.29
C SER A 182 -33.74 -102.21 12.92
N ASN A 183 -35.01 -102.01 12.56
CA ASN A 183 -35.85 -100.90 13.02
C ASN A 183 -35.25 -99.51 12.73
N LYS A 184 -34.50 -99.37 11.62
CA LYS A 184 -34.01 -98.07 11.14
C LYS A 184 -35.11 -97.36 10.33
N PRO A 185 -35.10 -96.01 10.28
CA PRO A 185 -35.93 -95.28 9.34
C PRO A 185 -35.53 -95.64 7.91
N ILE A 186 -36.48 -96.14 7.13
CA ILE A 186 -36.29 -96.44 5.71
C ILE A 186 -37.36 -95.71 4.93
N ALA A 187 -37.00 -95.05 3.83
CA ALA A 187 -37.92 -94.62 2.78
C ALA A 187 -37.82 -95.59 1.60
N CYS A 188 -38.78 -95.59 0.68
CA CYS A 188 -38.73 -96.53 -0.45
C CYS A 188 -39.14 -95.88 -1.74
N ILE A 189 -38.42 -96.19 -2.82
CA ILE A 189 -38.85 -95.93 -4.20
C ILE A 189 -39.18 -97.27 -4.85
N ALA A 190 -40.31 -97.38 -5.51
CA ALA A 190 -40.68 -98.61 -6.20
C ALA A 190 -41.14 -98.36 -7.63
N ALA A 191 -40.85 -99.32 -8.51
CA ALA A 191 -41.24 -99.34 -9.92
C ALA A 191 -41.66 -100.76 -10.33
N PRO A 192 -42.69 -100.93 -11.18
CA PRO A 192 -43.10 -102.23 -11.69
C PRO A 192 -42.12 -102.76 -12.75
N ILE A 193 -41.92 -104.07 -12.78
CA ILE A 193 -41.09 -104.80 -13.76
C ILE A 193 -42.01 -105.50 -14.75
N PHE A 194 -41.84 -105.22 -16.04
CA PHE A 194 -42.64 -105.82 -17.12
C PHE A 194 -41.77 -106.70 -18.03
N ASN A 195 -42.29 -107.84 -18.44
CA ASN A 195 -41.76 -108.65 -19.53
C ASN A 195 -42.75 -108.58 -20.70
N GLY A 196 -42.42 -107.79 -21.74
CA GLY A 196 -43.38 -107.41 -22.77
C GLY A 196 -44.51 -106.55 -22.18
N ASP A 197 -45.74 -107.06 -22.20
CA ASP A 197 -46.92 -106.42 -21.61
C ASP A 197 -47.36 -107.06 -20.28
N GLU A 198 -46.74 -108.19 -19.87
CA GLU A 198 -47.04 -108.83 -18.59
C GLU A 198 -46.19 -108.21 -17.47
N LYS A 199 -46.85 -107.74 -16.42
CA LYS A 199 -46.17 -107.34 -15.18
C LYS A 199 -45.71 -108.60 -14.46
N VAL A 200 -44.39 -108.77 -14.36
CA VAL A 200 -43.79 -109.95 -13.73
C VAL A 200 -43.40 -109.67 -12.28
N GLY A 201 -43.02 -108.44 -11.94
CA GLY A 201 -42.55 -108.09 -10.61
C GLY A 201 -42.65 -106.63 -10.25
N VAL A 202 -42.13 -106.29 -9.07
CA VAL A 202 -41.90 -104.92 -8.62
C VAL A 202 -40.48 -104.84 -8.07
N LEU A 203 -39.73 -103.84 -8.54
CA LEU A 203 -38.45 -103.45 -7.97
C LEU A 203 -38.71 -102.42 -6.88
N ILE A 204 -38.21 -102.68 -5.67
CA ILE A 204 -38.30 -101.75 -4.54
C ILE A 204 -36.87 -101.42 -4.09
N PHE A 205 -36.54 -100.14 -4.06
CA PHE A 205 -35.30 -99.64 -3.53
C PHE A 205 -35.53 -99.04 -2.15
N LYS A 206 -34.90 -99.65 -1.13
CA LYS A 206 -34.91 -99.14 0.25
C LYS A 206 -33.83 -98.06 0.39
N LEU A 207 -34.28 -96.84 0.65
CA LEU A 207 -33.47 -95.65 0.90
C LEU A 207 -33.18 -95.53 2.40
N GLY A 208 -31.90 -95.63 2.76
CA GLY A 208 -31.40 -95.26 4.09
C GLY A 208 -31.44 -93.75 4.32
N THR A 209 -31.10 -93.31 5.54
CA THR A 209 -31.09 -91.89 5.91
C THR A 209 -29.79 -91.18 5.56
N GLU A 210 -28.71 -91.93 5.34
CA GLU A 210 -27.34 -91.41 5.20
C GLU A 210 -27.22 -90.43 4.03
N ARG A 211 -27.84 -90.75 2.90
CA ARG A 211 -27.69 -89.94 1.68
C ARG A 211 -28.40 -88.60 1.76
N ILE A 212 -29.56 -88.54 2.42
CA ILE A 212 -30.29 -87.27 2.61
C ILE A 212 -29.51 -86.35 3.54
N ASP A 213 -28.93 -86.91 4.60
CA ASP A 213 -28.06 -86.14 5.49
C ASP A 213 -26.82 -85.62 4.75
N GLU A 214 -26.19 -86.41 3.87
CA GLU A 214 -25.07 -85.96 3.02
C GLU A 214 -25.46 -84.80 2.10
N VAL A 215 -26.63 -84.88 1.43
CA VAL A 215 -27.12 -83.83 0.52
C VAL A 215 -27.39 -82.51 1.26
N ILE A 216 -27.91 -82.59 2.49
CA ILE A 216 -28.20 -81.41 3.31
C ILE A 216 -26.93 -80.84 3.93
N SER A 217 -26.05 -81.71 4.44
CA SER A 217 -24.85 -81.31 5.18
C SER A 217 -23.64 -81.02 4.28
N ASN A 218 -23.77 -81.20 2.97
CA ASN A 218 -22.68 -81.15 2.00
C ASN A 218 -21.49 -82.04 2.46
N ASP A 219 -21.77 -83.33 2.65
CA ASP A 219 -20.83 -84.33 3.19
C ASP A 219 -20.25 -83.96 4.57
N ASN A 220 -21.12 -83.56 5.51
CA ASN A 220 -20.79 -83.09 6.86
C ASN A 220 -19.94 -81.81 6.93
N ASN A 221 -19.80 -81.07 5.83
CA ASN A 221 -19.03 -79.83 5.79
C ASN A 221 -19.87 -78.58 6.05
N TRP A 222 -20.53 -78.56 7.22
CA TRP A 222 -21.37 -77.46 7.67
C TRP A 222 -20.69 -76.08 7.71
N LYS A 223 -19.35 -76.04 7.76
CA LYS A 223 -18.56 -74.80 7.82
C LYS A 223 -18.57 -74.03 6.50
N ASP A 224 -18.65 -74.72 5.38
CA ASP A 224 -18.58 -74.11 4.05
C ASP A 224 -19.95 -73.63 3.55
N MET A 225 -21.02 -73.92 4.30
CA MET A 225 -22.40 -73.60 3.95
C MET A 225 -22.86 -72.20 4.42
N ASN A 226 -21.94 -71.37 4.92
CA ASN A 226 -22.21 -70.02 5.41
C ASN A 226 -23.38 -69.92 6.42
N LEU A 227 -23.62 -70.98 7.21
CA LEU A 227 -24.71 -71.07 8.19
C LEU A 227 -24.40 -70.36 9.53
N GLY A 228 -23.23 -69.72 9.66
CA GLY A 228 -22.77 -69.15 10.93
C GLY A 228 -22.70 -70.16 12.07
N LYS A 229 -22.68 -69.68 13.31
CA LYS A 229 -22.60 -70.46 14.56
C LYS A 229 -23.94 -71.03 15.01
N THR A 230 -25.04 -70.38 14.64
CA THR A 230 -26.41 -70.72 15.10
C THR A 230 -27.31 -71.24 13.98
N GLY A 231 -26.98 -71.03 12.71
CA GLY A 231 -27.88 -71.35 11.61
C GLY A 231 -28.04 -72.84 11.29
N GLU A 232 -29.23 -73.26 10.87
CA GLU A 232 -29.55 -74.68 10.75
C GLU A 232 -30.53 -74.95 9.63
N ILE A 233 -30.43 -76.14 9.00
CA ILE A 233 -31.34 -76.61 7.96
C ILE A 233 -32.19 -77.77 8.53
N LEU A 234 -33.50 -77.66 8.38
CA LEU A 234 -34.49 -78.60 8.89
C LEU A 234 -35.41 -79.05 7.74
N LEU A 235 -35.43 -80.35 7.47
CA LEU A 235 -36.45 -81.00 6.65
C LEU A 235 -37.56 -81.52 7.55
N ILE A 236 -38.76 -81.05 7.31
CA ILE A 236 -39.93 -81.31 8.16
C ILE A 236 -40.93 -82.12 7.35
N GLY A 237 -41.28 -83.31 7.84
CA GLY A 237 -42.32 -84.15 7.24
C GLY A 237 -43.72 -83.74 7.66
N SER A 238 -44.73 -84.36 7.04
CA SER A 238 -46.14 -84.08 7.31
C SER A 238 -46.61 -84.35 8.75
N ASP A 239 -45.81 -85.09 9.50
CA ASP A 239 -45.98 -85.45 10.91
C ASP A 239 -45.25 -84.48 11.87
N TYR A 240 -44.75 -83.35 11.37
CA TYR A 240 -43.93 -82.36 12.09
C TYR A 240 -42.58 -82.90 12.58
N LYS A 241 -42.15 -84.09 12.13
CA LYS A 241 -40.86 -84.65 12.54
C LYS A 241 -39.78 -84.41 11.51
N LEU A 242 -38.53 -84.41 11.98
CA LEU A 242 -37.40 -84.22 11.09
C LEU A 242 -37.16 -85.40 10.14
N ARG A 243 -36.68 -85.09 8.95
CA ARG A 243 -36.20 -86.03 7.91
C ARG A 243 -34.69 -85.98 7.70
N ASN A 244 -34.02 -85.11 8.44
CA ASN A 244 -32.57 -85.01 8.49
C ASN A 244 -32.06 -84.90 9.92
N ASN A 245 -30.75 -85.13 10.07
CA ASN A 245 -30.01 -84.86 11.27
C ASN A 245 -29.70 -83.38 11.44
N THR A 246 -29.92 -82.87 12.64
CA THR A 246 -29.50 -81.52 13.02
C THR A 246 -27.98 -81.46 13.09
N ARG A 247 -27.39 -80.33 12.69
CA ARG A 247 -25.93 -80.13 12.83
C ARG A 247 -25.48 -80.09 14.30
N PHE A 248 -26.43 -79.92 15.21
CA PHE A 248 -26.25 -79.89 16.66
C PHE A 248 -26.56 -81.21 17.35
N LEU A 249 -26.64 -82.33 16.60
CA LEU A 249 -26.95 -83.67 17.12
C LEU A 249 -26.15 -84.06 18.38
N ASN A 250 -24.85 -83.72 18.42
CA ASN A 250 -23.97 -84.02 19.56
C ASN A 250 -24.36 -83.28 20.85
N ASN A 251 -25.08 -82.17 20.73
CA ASN A 251 -25.52 -81.32 21.84
C ASN A 251 -26.97 -81.59 22.24
N GLU A 252 -27.66 -82.52 21.57
CA GLU A 252 -29.06 -82.85 21.88
C GLU A 252 -29.17 -83.45 23.28
N THR A 253 -30.27 -83.17 23.99
CA THR A 253 -30.47 -83.64 25.38
C THR A 253 -31.43 -84.81 25.50
N ASP A 254 -32.31 -85.02 24.52
CA ASP A 254 -33.27 -86.13 24.49
C ASP A 254 -32.56 -87.51 24.44
N GLU A 255 -32.87 -88.36 25.41
CA GLU A 255 -32.28 -89.69 25.55
C GLU A 255 -32.56 -90.60 24.34
N LYS A 256 -33.72 -90.48 23.70
CA LYS A 256 -34.08 -91.30 22.52
C LYS A 256 -33.23 -90.92 21.32
N ILE A 257 -32.99 -89.62 21.12
CA ILE A 257 -32.15 -89.12 20.02
C ILE A 257 -30.68 -89.50 20.25
N LYS A 258 -30.19 -89.41 21.50
CA LYS A 258 -28.84 -89.87 21.86
C LYS A 258 -28.65 -91.36 21.64
N ALA A 259 -29.61 -92.18 22.07
CA ALA A 259 -29.56 -93.63 21.92
C ALA A 259 -29.59 -94.05 20.43
N ALA A 260 -30.44 -93.40 19.62
CA ALA A 260 -30.53 -93.65 18.19
C ALA A 260 -29.41 -93.00 17.37
N LYS A 261 -28.67 -92.03 17.96
CA LYS A 261 -27.73 -91.14 17.27
C LYS A 261 -28.33 -90.50 16.02
N SER A 262 -29.61 -90.11 16.09
CA SER A 262 -30.34 -89.52 14.96
C SER A 262 -31.56 -88.72 15.42
N THR A 263 -31.86 -87.59 14.78
CA THR A 263 -33.10 -86.81 14.99
C THR A 263 -34.23 -87.23 14.05
N ILE A 264 -33.94 -88.03 13.03
CA ILE A 264 -34.89 -88.42 11.98
C ILE A 264 -36.05 -89.23 12.59
N LEU A 265 -37.28 -88.80 12.34
CA LEU A 265 -38.53 -89.33 12.94
C LEU A 265 -38.63 -89.26 14.49
N LEU A 266 -37.66 -88.62 15.17
CA LEU A 266 -37.59 -88.53 16.62
C LEU A 266 -37.80 -87.10 17.14
N LYS A 267 -37.17 -86.10 16.51
CA LYS A 267 -37.33 -84.69 16.88
C LYS A 267 -38.59 -84.11 16.24
N GLU A 268 -39.48 -83.57 17.06
CA GLU A 268 -40.71 -82.89 16.62
C GLU A 268 -40.49 -81.37 16.56
N ILE A 269 -40.88 -80.75 15.45
CA ILE A 269 -40.75 -79.31 15.17
C ILE A 269 -42.15 -78.72 14.96
N LYS A 270 -42.81 -78.34 16.06
CA LYS A 270 -44.11 -77.64 16.05
C LYS A 270 -43.92 -76.14 16.25
N THR A 271 -43.41 -75.47 15.21
CA THR A 271 -43.25 -74.02 15.19
C THR A 271 -44.20 -73.38 14.18
N LYS A 272 -44.41 -72.07 14.28
CA LYS A 272 -45.24 -71.34 13.30
C LYS A 272 -44.70 -71.49 11.86
N ALA A 273 -43.39 -71.49 11.71
CA ALA A 273 -42.71 -71.75 10.43
C ALA A 273 -42.98 -73.18 9.91
N ALA A 274 -43.00 -74.19 10.79
CA ALA A 274 -43.32 -75.57 10.41
C ALA A 274 -44.80 -75.73 9.99
N GLU A 275 -45.74 -75.06 10.66
CA GLU A 275 -47.14 -75.04 10.24
C GLU A 275 -47.31 -74.38 8.86
N ASP A 276 -46.68 -73.23 8.66
CA ASP A 276 -46.83 -72.45 7.44
C ASP A 276 -46.16 -73.15 6.23
N VAL A 277 -45.00 -73.79 6.42
CA VAL A 277 -44.33 -74.54 5.33
C VAL A 277 -45.13 -75.77 4.90
N LEU A 278 -45.72 -76.51 5.84
CA LEU A 278 -46.57 -77.67 5.55
C LEU A 278 -47.94 -77.28 4.98
N ALA A 279 -48.40 -76.05 5.23
CA ALA A 279 -49.55 -75.44 4.56
C ALA A 279 -49.24 -74.92 3.14
N GLY A 280 -48.01 -75.11 2.65
CA GLY A 280 -47.60 -74.74 1.30
C GLY A 280 -47.12 -73.29 1.15
N LYS A 281 -46.81 -72.59 2.25
CA LYS A 281 -46.33 -71.21 2.20
C LYS A 281 -44.81 -71.14 2.08
N THR A 282 -44.33 -70.18 1.29
CA THR A 282 -42.93 -69.78 1.25
C THR A 282 -42.81 -68.40 1.85
N ASN A 283 -41.98 -68.24 2.89
CA ASN A 283 -41.71 -66.93 3.49
C ASN A 283 -40.32 -66.88 4.10
N ILE A 284 -39.89 -65.67 4.47
CA ILE A 284 -38.79 -65.43 5.38
C ILE A 284 -39.20 -64.32 6.35
N ASP A 285 -39.15 -64.60 7.64
CA ASP A 285 -39.41 -63.61 8.66
C ASP A 285 -38.73 -64.02 9.97
N THR A 286 -38.90 -63.20 11.00
CA THR A 286 -38.45 -63.49 12.35
C THR A 286 -39.51 -64.31 13.07
N TYR A 287 -39.15 -65.53 13.42
CA TYR A 287 -40.00 -66.46 14.16
C TYR A 287 -39.25 -66.95 15.40
N PHE A 288 -39.99 -67.58 16.31
CA PHE A 288 -39.38 -68.38 17.35
C PHE A 288 -39.08 -69.77 16.81
N ASP A 289 -37.86 -70.25 17.08
CA ASP A 289 -37.49 -71.63 16.78
C ASP A 289 -38.03 -72.61 17.84
N TYR A 290 -37.63 -73.88 17.73
CA TYR A 290 -38.08 -74.93 18.65
C TYR A 290 -37.44 -74.83 20.06
N ASP A 291 -36.41 -74.01 20.25
CA ASP A 291 -35.77 -73.71 21.54
C ASP A 291 -36.24 -72.35 22.12
N ASN A 292 -37.27 -71.74 21.51
CA ASN A 292 -37.83 -70.43 21.85
C ASN A 292 -36.84 -69.26 21.67
N ASN A 293 -35.85 -69.42 20.80
CA ASN A 293 -34.95 -68.36 20.37
C ASN A 293 -35.54 -67.59 19.21
N LYS A 294 -35.31 -66.28 19.17
CA LYS A 294 -35.74 -65.42 18.08
C LYS A 294 -34.78 -65.56 16.92
N CYS A 295 -35.26 -66.14 15.82
CA CYS A 295 -34.46 -66.49 14.66
C CYS A 295 -35.06 -65.89 13.39
N ILE A 296 -34.22 -65.55 12.43
CA ILE A 296 -34.67 -65.31 11.05
C ILE A 296 -34.80 -66.68 10.40
N ILE A 297 -36.01 -67.04 9.97
CA ILE A 297 -36.33 -68.36 9.42
C ILE A 297 -36.88 -68.21 8.00
N ALA A 298 -36.19 -68.82 7.04
CA ALA A 298 -36.59 -68.93 5.64
C ALA A 298 -37.12 -70.34 5.38
N TYR A 299 -38.38 -70.48 5.00
CA TYR A 299 -38.99 -71.79 4.75
C TYR A 299 -39.73 -71.86 3.41
N THR A 300 -39.82 -73.06 2.84
CA THR A 300 -40.56 -73.35 1.61
C THR A 300 -40.97 -74.82 1.53
N PRO A 301 -42.16 -75.15 0.99
CA PRO A 301 -42.52 -76.54 0.71
C PRO A 301 -41.59 -77.13 -0.36
N LEU A 302 -41.39 -78.44 -0.28
CA LEU A 302 -40.70 -79.25 -1.28
C LEU A 302 -41.73 -79.90 -2.22
N ASN A 303 -41.42 -79.92 -3.51
CA ASN A 303 -42.24 -80.53 -4.56
C ASN A 303 -41.73 -81.93 -4.89
N ILE A 304 -42.00 -82.89 -4.00
CA ILE A 304 -41.64 -84.30 -4.19
C ILE A 304 -42.92 -85.11 -4.34
N ASP A 305 -43.16 -85.65 -5.53
CA ASP A 305 -44.36 -86.43 -5.84
C ASP A 305 -44.56 -87.61 -4.87
N GLY A 306 -45.55 -87.51 -3.99
CA GLY A 306 -45.90 -88.53 -2.99
C GLY A 306 -45.47 -88.21 -1.55
N LEU A 307 -44.66 -87.16 -1.33
CA LEU A 307 -44.22 -86.72 -0.01
C LEU A 307 -44.63 -85.28 0.25
N ARG A 308 -45.19 -85.00 1.44
CA ARG A 308 -45.49 -83.64 1.89
C ARG A 308 -44.42 -83.19 2.87
N TRP A 309 -43.33 -82.64 2.35
CA TRP A 309 -42.20 -82.14 3.13
C TRP A 309 -42.02 -80.63 2.95
N GLY A 310 -41.41 -80.00 3.96
CA GLY A 310 -40.94 -78.62 3.89
C GLY A 310 -39.48 -78.53 4.28
N ILE A 311 -38.78 -77.54 3.73
CA ILE A 311 -37.43 -77.17 4.16
C ILE A 311 -37.46 -75.81 4.86
N SER A 312 -36.73 -75.71 5.96
CA SER A 312 -36.58 -74.50 6.76
C SER A 312 -35.11 -74.27 7.06
N VAL A 313 -34.63 -73.05 6.81
CA VAL A 313 -33.28 -72.59 7.15
C VAL A 313 -33.41 -71.46 8.16
N LYS A 314 -32.74 -71.55 9.31
CA LYS A 314 -32.78 -70.53 10.36
C LYS A 314 -31.40 -69.98 10.70
N ILE A 315 -31.34 -68.81 11.34
CA ILE A 315 -30.19 -68.25 12.08
C ILE A 315 -30.68 -67.40 13.26
N ASP A 316 -29.93 -67.32 14.35
CA ASP A 316 -30.31 -66.46 15.50
C ASP A 316 -30.22 -64.97 15.16
N GLU A 317 -31.21 -64.20 15.60
CA GLU A 317 -31.27 -62.75 15.41
C GLU A 317 -30.04 -62.05 16.02
N ASN A 318 -29.56 -62.54 17.17
CA ASN A 318 -28.39 -61.98 17.86
C ASN A 318 -27.08 -62.21 17.10
N GLU A 319 -26.96 -63.33 16.39
CA GLU A 319 -25.79 -63.59 15.54
C GLU A 319 -25.86 -62.74 14.27
N ALA A 320 -27.01 -62.73 13.59
CA ALA A 320 -27.23 -61.92 12.38
C ALA A 320 -26.94 -60.43 12.61
N PHE A 321 -27.20 -59.92 13.82
CA PHE A 321 -26.94 -58.51 14.17
C PHE A 321 -25.67 -58.26 14.98
N SER A 322 -24.85 -59.28 15.28
CA SER A 322 -23.57 -59.09 15.98
C SER A 322 -22.64 -58.04 15.33
N PRO A 323 -22.55 -57.93 13.98
CA PRO A 323 -21.76 -56.87 13.34
C PRO A 323 -22.25 -55.44 13.64
N ILE A 324 -23.55 -55.25 13.90
CA ILE A 324 -24.15 -53.94 14.23
C ILE A 324 -23.66 -53.43 15.59
N ASN A 325 -23.55 -54.33 16.58
CA ASN A 325 -23.14 -53.95 17.94
C ASN A 325 -21.67 -53.46 17.96
N LYS A 326 -20.81 -54.03 17.11
CA LYS A 326 -19.42 -53.54 16.94
C LYS A 326 -19.39 -52.15 16.30
N LEU A 327 -20.26 -51.89 15.33
CA LEU A 327 -20.39 -50.58 14.69
C LEU A 327 -20.91 -49.52 15.68
N GLN A 328 -21.83 -49.89 16.58
CA GLN A 328 -22.36 -48.99 17.61
C GLN A 328 -21.25 -48.50 18.57
N ASN A 329 -20.37 -49.38 19.03
CA ASN A 329 -19.26 -49.00 19.92
C ASN A 329 -18.24 -48.10 19.22
N LEU A 330 -17.98 -48.34 17.94
CA LEU A 330 -17.09 -47.49 17.13
C LEU A 330 -17.69 -46.09 16.96
N MET A 331 -19.02 -45.99 16.77
CA MET A 331 -19.73 -44.69 16.70
C MET A 331 -19.73 -43.94 18.03
N LEU A 332 -19.84 -44.62 19.18
CA LEU A 332 -19.73 -43.99 20.51
C LEU A 332 -18.34 -43.40 20.78
N ILE A 333 -17.27 -44.08 20.33
CA ILE A 333 -15.90 -43.55 20.44
C ILE A 333 -15.75 -42.27 19.62
N VAL A 334 -16.25 -42.26 18.38
CA VAL A 334 -16.23 -41.07 17.52
C VAL A 334 -17.03 -39.91 18.13
N LEU A 335 -18.17 -40.19 18.77
CA LEU A 335 -19.02 -39.19 19.42
C LEU A 335 -18.36 -38.50 20.63
N ILE A 336 -17.37 -39.14 21.28
CA ILE A 336 -16.65 -38.58 22.43
C ILE A 336 -15.32 -37.94 21.99
N VAL A 337 -14.56 -38.59 21.10
CA VAL A 337 -13.22 -38.14 20.71
C VAL A 337 -13.28 -36.94 19.77
N ALA A 338 -14.24 -36.90 18.83
CA ALA A 338 -14.34 -35.79 17.88
C ALA A 338 -14.60 -34.44 18.57
N PRO A 339 -15.55 -34.29 19.52
CA PRO A 339 -15.74 -33.04 20.26
C PRO A 339 -14.51 -32.60 21.04
N LEU A 340 -13.81 -33.53 21.71
CA LEU A 340 -12.59 -33.23 22.46
C LEU A 340 -11.46 -32.70 21.56
N ALA A 341 -11.24 -33.33 20.41
CA ALA A 341 -10.27 -32.86 19.41
C ALA A 341 -10.66 -31.48 18.85
N ILE A 342 -11.94 -31.26 18.55
CA ILE A 342 -12.46 -29.97 18.06
C ILE A 342 -12.26 -28.87 19.09
N ILE A 343 -12.47 -29.14 20.39
CA ILE A 343 -12.25 -28.15 21.45
C ILE A 343 -10.77 -27.73 21.51
N VAL A 344 -9.84 -28.69 21.45
CA VAL A 344 -8.40 -28.41 21.50
C VAL A 344 -7.95 -27.61 20.26
N ILE A 345 -8.36 -28.03 19.06
CA ILE A 345 -8.03 -27.35 17.80
C ILE A 345 -8.66 -25.95 17.74
N SER A 346 -9.92 -25.81 18.17
CA SER A 346 -10.60 -24.51 18.23
C SER A 346 -9.91 -23.59 19.22
N PHE A 347 -9.44 -24.10 20.36
CA PHE A 347 -8.74 -23.31 21.34
C PHE A 347 -7.38 -22.82 20.84
N THR A 348 -6.60 -23.64 20.12
CA THR A 348 -5.30 -23.23 19.56
C THR A 348 -5.47 -22.20 18.44
N ILE A 349 -6.40 -22.40 17.52
CA ILE A 349 -6.70 -21.45 16.42
C ILE A 349 -7.28 -20.15 16.96
N ALA A 350 -8.24 -20.21 17.88
CA ALA A 350 -8.81 -18.99 18.48
C ALA A 350 -7.76 -18.21 19.27
N SER A 351 -6.79 -18.88 19.89
CA SER A 351 -5.69 -18.23 20.62
C SER A 351 -4.64 -17.63 19.68
N SER A 352 -4.32 -18.28 18.55
CA SER A 352 -3.36 -17.77 17.57
C SER A 352 -3.89 -16.58 16.77
N ILE A 353 -5.21 -16.43 16.62
CA ILE A 353 -5.83 -15.29 15.92
C ILE A 353 -6.20 -14.17 16.89
N ALA A 354 -6.90 -14.48 17.99
CA ALA A 354 -7.48 -13.44 18.84
C ALA A 354 -6.44 -12.71 19.70
N ALA A 355 -5.38 -13.37 20.16
CA ALA A 355 -4.40 -12.72 21.03
C ALA A 355 -3.60 -11.62 20.29
N PRO A 356 -3.07 -11.84 19.07
CA PRO A 356 -2.45 -10.77 18.27
C PRO A 356 -3.43 -9.65 17.92
N MET A 357 -4.68 -9.97 17.53
CA MET A 357 -5.71 -8.99 17.22
C MET A 357 -6.05 -8.08 18.41
N ILE A 358 -6.12 -8.62 19.63
CA ILE A 358 -6.37 -7.83 20.84
C ILE A 358 -5.17 -6.96 21.19
N LYS A 359 -3.92 -7.46 21.05
CA LYS A 359 -2.71 -6.64 21.23
C LYS A 359 -2.68 -5.48 20.24
N MET A 360 -2.99 -5.74 18.97
CA MET A 360 -3.09 -4.72 17.93
C MET A 360 -4.20 -3.71 18.19
N SER A 361 -5.38 -4.15 18.64
CA SER A 361 -6.47 -3.25 19.05
C SER A 361 -6.06 -2.34 20.22
N LYS A 362 -5.34 -2.88 21.23
CA LYS A 362 -4.82 -2.07 22.34
C LYS A 362 -3.74 -1.09 21.89
N ALA A 363 -2.85 -1.51 20.99
CA ALA A 363 -1.83 -0.64 20.41
C ALA A 363 -2.47 0.49 19.60
N ALA A 364 -3.42 0.17 18.71
CA ALA A 364 -4.19 1.13 17.93
C ALA A 364 -4.92 2.14 18.82
N ARG A 365 -5.51 1.68 19.94
CA ARG A 365 -6.17 2.56 20.91
C ARG A 365 -5.20 3.54 21.56
N ARG A 366 -4.05 3.06 22.03
CA ARG A 366 -3.01 3.94 22.61
C ARG A 366 -2.49 4.96 21.58
N ILE A 367 -2.30 4.53 20.33
CA ILE A 367 -1.90 5.41 19.22
C ILE A 367 -2.97 6.46 18.93
N SER A 368 -4.27 6.09 18.97
CA SER A 368 -5.37 7.05 18.81
C SER A 368 -5.51 8.03 19.99
N GLU A 369 -5.01 7.65 21.16
CA GLU A 369 -4.92 8.49 22.35
C GLU A 369 -3.63 9.35 22.35
N GLY A 370 -2.84 9.32 21.27
CA GLY A 370 -1.63 10.12 21.08
C GLY A 370 -0.33 9.46 21.56
N ASP A 371 -0.36 8.28 22.16
CA ASP A 371 0.85 7.58 22.60
C ASP A 371 1.49 6.80 21.45
N LEU A 372 2.43 7.43 20.76
CA LEU A 372 3.22 6.83 19.70
C LEU A 372 4.43 6.06 20.23
N THR A 373 4.71 6.02 21.54
CA THR A 373 5.85 5.27 22.13
C THR A 373 5.63 3.75 22.18
N VAL A 374 4.41 3.31 21.85
CA VAL A 374 4.00 1.89 21.85
C VAL A 374 4.98 1.04 21.03
N LYS A 375 5.46 -0.06 21.62
CA LYS A 375 6.27 -1.06 20.92
C LYS A 375 5.37 -2.16 20.39
N ILE A 376 5.35 -2.33 19.08
CA ILE A 376 4.74 -3.49 18.42
C ILE A 376 5.82 -4.57 18.35
N PRO A 377 5.64 -5.74 18.99
CA PRO A 377 6.62 -6.82 18.95
C PRO A 377 6.84 -7.32 17.52
N GLU A 378 8.08 -7.55 17.12
CA GLU A 378 8.38 -8.30 15.90
C GLU A 378 7.92 -9.75 16.09
N GLU A 379 6.92 -10.18 15.33
CA GLU A 379 6.55 -11.59 15.21
C GLU A 379 7.03 -12.12 13.85
N LYS A 380 7.76 -13.24 13.86
CA LYS A 380 8.27 -13.94 12.65
C LYS A 380 7.17 -14.66 11.85
N ARG A 381 5.94 -14.20 11.96
CA ARG A 381 4.76 -14.83 11.37
C ARG A 381 4.60 -14.36 9.92
N SER A 382 4.32 -15.28 9.01
CA SER A 382 4.32 -15.03 7.55
C SER A 382 2.92 -14.97 6.93
N ASP A 383 1.86 -14.90 7.74
CA ASP A 383 0.48 -14.85 7.26
C ASP A 383 -0.12 -13.43 7.32
N GLU A 384 -1.41 -13.29 7.05
CA GLU A 384 -2.12 -12.01 6.98
C GLU A 384 -2.04 -11.23 8.30
N ILE A 385 -1.97 -11.92 9.44
CA ILE A 385 -1.78 -11.28 10.76
C ILE A 385 -0.36 -10.71 10.87
N GLY A 386 0.65 -11.45 10.40
CA GLY A 386 2.03 -10.95 10.33
C GLY A 386 2.17 -9.73 9.42
N ILE A 387 1.55 -9.76 8.24
CA ILE A 387 1.49 -8.62 7.31
C ILE A 387 0.82 -7.40 7.96
N LEU A 388 -0.29 -7.61 8.68
CA LEU A 388 -0.98 -6.54 9.40
C LEU A 388 -0.09 -5.92 10.49
N ILE A 389 0.58 -6.74 11.30
CA ILE A 389 1.49 -6.28 12.36
C ILE A 389 2.62 -5.43 11.76
N ASN A 390 3.27 -5.90 10.70
CA ASN A 390 4.34 -5.15 10.03
C ASN A 390 3.84 -3.86 9.39
N SER A 391 2.69 -3.88 8.73
CA SER A 391 2.08 -2.69 8.13
C SER A 391 1.76 -1.63 9.18
N PHE A 392 1.23 -2.06 10.34
CA PHE A 392 0.94 -1.17 11.46
C PHE A 392 2.21 -0.62 12.13
N SER A 393 3.28 -1.43 12.19
CA SER A 393 4.60 -1.01 12.66
C SER A 393 5.22 0.06 11.76
N ASN A 394 5.16 -0.14 10.44
CA ASN A 394 5.61 0.85 9.45
C ASN A 394 4.82 2.15 9.54
N MET A 395 3.49 2.07 9.65
CA MET A 395 2.61 3.22 9.86
C MET A 395 3.00 3.98 11.13
N LEU A 396 3.23 3.29 12.24
CA LEU A 396 3.68 3.92 13.49
C LEU A 396 5.05 4.58 13.33
N GLY A 397 5.99 3.94 12.64
CA GLY A 397 7.29 4.51 12.32
C GLY A 397 7.18 5.79 11.48
N GLN A 398 6.31 5.81 10.49
CA GLN A 398 6.03 7.00 9.66
C GLN A 398 5.35 8.12 10.47
N LEU A 399 4.39 7.80 11.34
CA LEU A 399 3.75 8.79 12.22
C LEU A 399 4.78 9.43 13.17
N ARG A 400 5.69 8.64 13.76
CA ARG A 400 6.78 9.17 14.60
C ARG A 400 7.70 10.11 13.81
N LYS A 401 8.08 9.71 12.59
CA LYS A 401 8.94 10.50 11.71
C LYS A 401 8.27 11.82 11.35
N GLN A 402 7.00 11.78 10.91
CA GLN A 402 6.21 12.97 10.59
C GLN A 402 6.08 13.89 11.81
N THR A 403 5.77 13.36 12.99
CA THR A 403 5.62 14.16 14.21
C THR A 403 6.94 14.85 14.61
N LYS A 404 8.08 14.17 14.46
CA LYS A 404 9.41 14.78 14.65
C LYS A 404 9.71 15.87 13.62
N GLU A 405 9.41 15.62 12.34
CA GLU A 405 9.62 16.61 11.28
C GLU A 405 8.77 17.85 11.51
N ILE A 406 7.49 17.70 11.85
CA ILE A 406 6.61 18.85 12.17
C ILE A 406 7.15 19.60 13.40
N THR A 407 7.63 18.90 14.45
CA THR A 407 8.24 19.54 15.62
C THR A 407 9.45 20.41 15.24
N ASN A 408 10.31 19.92 14.35
CA ASN A 408 11.45 20.68 13.83
C ASN A 408 11.00 21.90 13.02
N VAL A 409 10.00 21.73 12.13
CA VAL A 409 9.43 22.83 11.35
C VAL A 409 8.85 23.93 12.25
N VAL A 410 8.13 23.57 13.32
CA VAL A 410 7.61 24.54 14.30
C VAL A 410 8.73 25.33 14.98
N ASN A 411 9.83 24.67 15.36
CA ASN A 411 10.97 25.36 15.96
C ASN A 411 11.66 26.31 14.97
N VAL A 412 11.75 25.93 13.70
CA VAL A 412 12.28 26.81 12.63
C VAL A 412 11.35 28.01 12.43
N ILE A 413 10.02 27.81 12.37
CA ILE A 413 9.04 28.90 12.27
C ILE A 413 9.21 29.87 13.45
N ALA A 414 9.32 29.36 14.67
CA ALA A 414 9.51 30.21 15.85
C ALA A 414 10.80 31.04 15.80
N ALA A 415 11.90 30.46 15.33
CA ALA A 415 13.16 31.18 15.14
C ALA A 415 13.04 32.24 14.04
N SER A 416 12.45 31.90 12.89
CA SER A 416 12.23 32.84 11.79
C SER A 416 11.31 33.99 12.17
N VAL A 417 10.24 33.74 12.92
CA VAL A 417 9.35 34.77 13.47
C VAL A 417 10.15 35.73 14.35
N SER A 418 11.00 35.22 15.26
CA SER A 418 11.84 36.08 16.10
C SER A 418 12.80 36.95 15.29
N GLU A 419 13.39 36.41 14.22
CA GLU A 419 14.29 37.14 13.33
C GLU A 419 13.56 38.21 12.50
N ILE A 420 12.35 37.90 12.04
CA ILE A 420 11.47 38.85 11.35
C ILE A 420 11.09 40.00 12.29
N THR A 421 10.75 39.70 13.55
CA THR A 421 10.44 40.74 14.57
C THR A 421 11.63 41.66 14.83
N VAL A 422 12.85 41.14 14.91
CA VAL A 422 14.06 41.97 15.02
C VAL A 422 14.21 42.86 13.78
N SER A 423 14.04 42.28 12.58
CA SER A 423 14.12 43.02 11.31
C SER A 423 13.07 44.14 11.21
N LEU A 424 11.84 43.87 11.66
CA LEU A 424 10.74 44.84 11.77
C LEU A 424 11.13 46.07 12.60
N THR A 425 11.69 45.85 13.79
CA THR A 425 12.14 46.95 14.66
C THR A 425 13.27 47.76 14.03
N GLN A 426 14.20 47.10 13.33
CA GLN A 426 15.32 47.74 12.65
C GLN A 426 14.85 48.62 11.49
N VAL A 427 13.96 48.12 10.62
CA VAL A 427 13.45 48.90 9.49
C VAL A 427 12.59 50.07 9.96
N THR A 428 11.77 49.88 10.99
CA THR A 428 10.94 50.96 11.56
C THR A 428 11.81 52.07 12.15
N SER A 429 12.87 51.70 12.89
CA SER A 429 13.85 52.66 13.41
C SER A 429 14.61 53.37 12.29
N GLY A 430 15.00 52.63 11.25
CA GLY A 430 15.64 53.19 10.05
C GLY A 430 14.73 54.16 9.28
N ALA A 431 13.43 53.88 9.18
CA ALA A 431 12.45 54.76 8.57
C ALA A 431 12.28 56.07 9.37
N ALA A 432 12.25 55.99 10.70
CA ALA A 432 12.22 57.17 11.56
C ALA A 432 13.47 58.05 11.40
N GLN A 433 14.66 57.43 11.36
CA GLN A 433 15.91 58.14 11.09
C GLN A 433 15.94 58.77 9.69
N THR A 434 15.42 58.05 8.69
CA THR A 434 15.29 58.56 7.31
C THR A 434 14.39 59.78 7.27
N SER A 435 13.23 59.74 7.96
CA SER A 435 12.32 60.88 8.03
C SER A 435 12.96 62.11 8.67
N SER A 436 13.72 61.92 9.76
CA SER A 436 14.49 63.02 10.38
C SER A 436 15.52 63.60 9.42
N SER A 437 16.25 62.74 8.68
CA SER A 437 17.28 63.16 7.72
C SER A 437 16.66 63.91 6.53
N VAL A 438 15.48 63.48 6.07
CA VAL A 438 14.71 64.17 5.03
C VAL A 438 14.26 65.54 5.50
N SER A 439 13.80 65.67 6.75
CA SER A 439 13.40 66.96 7.32
C SER A 439 14.58 67.94 7.39
N GLU A 440 15.75 67.47 7.82
CA GLU A 440 16.98 68.28 7.85
C GLU A 440 17.43 68.67 6.44
N THR A 441 17.40 67.72 5.49
CA THR A 441 17.75 67.99 4.09
C THR A 441 16.77 68.99 3.46
N THR A 442 15.48 68.90 3.77
CA THR A 442 14.48 69.85 3.28
C THR A 442 14.73 71.26 3.83
N ALA A 443 15.08 71.38 5.11
CA ALA A 443 15.47 72.65 5.70
C ALA A 443 16.70 73.26 5.00
N THR A 444 17.74 72.45 4.76
CA THR A 444 18.93 72.92 4.03
C THR A 444 18.64 73.32 2.59
N VAL A 445 17.75 72.62 1.89
CA VAL A 445 17.29 73.02 0.54
C VAL A 445 16.65 74.40 0.57
N GLU A 446 15.82 74.69 1.57
CA GLU A 446 15.18 76.00 1.72
C GLU A 446 16.20 77.11 2.05
N GLU A 447 17.17 76.83 2.92
CA GLU A 447 18.29 77.75 3.20
C GLU A 447 19.15 78.04 1.97
N VAL A 448 19.40 77.03 1.13
CA VAL A 448 20.14 77.20 -0.13
C VAL A 448 19.32 78.04 -1.11
N LYS A 449 18.02 77.80 -1.26
CA LYS A 449 17.13 78.63 -2.09
C LYS A 449 17.18 80.10 -1.66
N GLN A 450 17.11 80.35 -0.36
CA GLN A 450 17.23 81.71 0.18
C GLN A 450 18.61 82.33 -0.13
N THR A 451 19.68 81.55 0.02
CA THR A 451 21.04 82.00 -0.30
C THR A 451 21.18 82.36 -1.78
N VAL A 452 20.56 81.58 -2.67
CA VAL A 452 20.55 81.83 -4.11
C VAL A 452 19.80 83.13 -4.43
N HIS A 453 18.67 83.40 -3.77
CA HIS A 453 17.97 84.69 -3.91
C HIS A 453 18.86 85.87 -3.50
N ILE A 454 19.56 85.77 -2.37
CA ILE A 454 20.50 86.80 -1.92
C ILE A 454 21.65 86.96 -2.93
N SER A 455 22.19 85.86 -3.45
CA SER A 455 23.24 85.86 -4.48
C SER A 455 22.80 86.60 -5.74
N SER A 456 21.58 86.33 -6.21
CA SER A 456 21.00 87.01 -7.38
C SER A 456 20.86 88.52 -7.14
N GLU A 457 20.36 88.93 -5.97
CA GLU A 457 20.25 90.34 -5.62
C GLU A 457 21.63 91.04 -5.58
N LYS A 458 22.62 90.40 -4.94
CA LYS A 458 24.00 90.93 -4.89
C LYS A 458 24.63 91.03 -6.27
N THR A 459 24.38 90.06 -7.13
CA THR A 459 24.87 90.01 -8.50
C THR A 459 24.28 91.15 -9.34
N LYS A 460 22.98 91.43 -9.19
CA LYS A 460 22.32 92.59 -9.81
C LYS A 460 22.94 93.91 -9.35
N ASN A 461 23.25 94.03 -8.05
CA ASN A 461 23.94 95.20 -7.52
C ASN A 461 25.35 95.36 -8.11
N VAL A 462 26.14 94.28 -8.21
CA VAL A 462 27.46 94.31 -8.86
C VAL A 462 27.35 94.75 -10.33
N SER A 463 26.37 94.25 -11.08
CA SER A 463 26.14 94.65 -12.47
C SER A 463 25.82 96.14 -12.61
N ASN A 464 24.96 96.67 -11.72
CA ASN A 464 24.61 98.09 -11.71
C ASN A 464 25.82 98.98 -11.36
N THR A 465 26.56 98.62 -10.31
CA THR A 465 27.79 99.34 -9.91
C THR A 465 28.84 99.28 -11.01
N ALA A 466 28.99 98.15 -11.70
CA ALA A 466 29.92 98.02 -12.81
C ALA A 466 29.54 98.96 -13.98
N LYS A 467 28.25 99.06 -14.33
CA LYS A 467 27.77 100.02 -15.35
C LYS A 467 28.10 101.46 -14.98
N GLN A 468 27.85 101.85 -13.73
CA GLN A 468 28.19 103.19 -13.24
C GLN A 468 29.70 103.44 -13.26
N SER A 469 30.51 102.46 -12.86
CA SER A 469 31.96 102.58 -12.88
C SER A 469 32.51 102.70 -14.30
N VAL A 470 31.94 102.03 -15.31
CA VAL A 470 32.30 102.22 -16.73
C VAL A 470 32.03 103.67 -17.17
N GLU A 471 30.87 104.22 -16.81
CA GLU A 471 30.52 105.61 -17.11
C GLU A 471 31.50 106.61 -16.47
N ILE A 472 31.79 106.43 -15.18
CA ILE A 472 32.75 107.26 -14.43
C ILE A 472 34.17 107.13 -15.00
N SER A 473 34.61 105.91 -15.33
CA SER A 473 35.91 105.69 -15.97
C SER A 473 35.97 106.35 -17.35
N GLY A 474 34.91 106.29 -18.14
CA GLY A 474 34.84 107.00 -19.43
C GLY A 474 34.98 108.51 -19.28
N ALA A 475 34.30 109.12 -18.30
CA ALA A 475 34.49 110.52 -17.95
C ALA A 475 35.92 110.83 -17.48
N GLY A 476 36.53 109.91 -16.74
CA GLY A 476 37.92 110.01 -16.28
C GLY A 476 38.94 110.00 -17.43
N VAL A 477 38.79 109.10 -18.40
CA VAL A 477 39.64 109.08 -19.62
C VAL A 477 39.53 110.42 -20.34
N LYS A 478 38.30 110.91 -20.56
CA LYS A 478 38.08 112.21 -21.21
C LYS A 478 38.75 113.37 -20.46
N ALA A 479 38.66 113.41 -19.13
CA ALA A 479 39.33 114.44 -18.33
C ALA A 479 40.86 114.36 -18.43
N THR A 480 41.44 113.15 -18.54
CA THR A 480 42.89 113.00 -18.78
C THR A 480 43.31 113.43 -20.18
N GLU A 481 42.49 113.18 -21.21
CA GLU A 481 42.72 113.69 -22.58
C GLU A 481 42.69 115.22 -22.60
N GLU A 482 41.67 115.85 -22.00
CA GLU A 482 41.57 117.31 -21.87
C GLU A 482 42.78 117.90 -21.10
N THR A 483 43.32 117.18 -20.11
CA THR A 483 44.53 117.59 -19.39
C THR A 483 45.78 117.52 -20.26
N ILE A 484 45.93 116.48 -21.09
CA ILE A 484 47.04 116.35 -22.03
C ILE A 484 46.99 117.49 -23.07
N ASP A 485 45.80 117.80 -23.58
CA ASP A 485 45.60 118.91 -24.52
C ASP A 485 45.93 120.26 -23.88
N GLY A 486 45.49 120.50 -22.64
CA GLY A 486 45.85 121.70 -21.89
C GLY A 486 47.37 121.82 -21.61
N MET A 487 48.04 120.71 -21.32
CA MET A 487 49.50 120.69 -21.15
C MET A 487 50.23 120.98 -22.47
N ASN A 488 49.73 120.48 -23.61
CA ASN A 488 50.26 120.83 -24.93
C ASN A 488 50.15 122.34 -25.22
N GLU A 489 49.02 122.96 -24.85
CA GLU A 489 48.84 124.41 -24.99
C GLU A 489 49.82 125.20 -24.10
N ILE A 490 49.99 124.78 -22.84
CA ILE A 490 50.98 125.38 -21.93
C ILE A 490 52.40 125.23 -22.49
N ASN A 491 52.75 124.06 -23.03
CA ASN A 491 54.07 123.83 -23.63
C ASN A 491 54.35 124.81 -24.79
N ASN A 492 53.37 125.00 -25.68
CA ASN A 492 53.45 125.96 -26.78
C ASN A 492 53.60 127.41 -26.26
N GLN A 493 52.84 127.78 -25.23
CA GLN A 493 52.95 129.11 -24.63
C GLN A 493 54.32 129.33 -23.94
N MET A 494 54.87 128.30 -23.29
CA MET A 494 56.20 128.34 -22.68
C MET A 494 57.31 128.48 -23.72
N GLN A 495 57.18 127.83 -24.87
CA GLN A 495 58.10 128.02 -26.00
C GLN A 495 58.07 129.47 -26.52
N LYS A 496 56.88 130.07 -26.70
CA LYS A 496 56.75 131.49 -27.09
C LYS A 496 57.34 132.46 -26.06
N ILE A 497 57.21 132.16 -24.77
CA ILE A 497 57.84 132.94 -23.69
C ILE A 497 59.37 132.82 -23.78
N ALA A 498 59.90 131.61 -23.99
CA ALA A 498 61.35 131.39 -24.16
C ALA A 498 61.89 132.21 -25.35
N GLU A 499 61.20 132.19 -26.50
CA GLU A 499 61.56 132.99 -27.67
C GLU A 499 61.56 134.50 -27.38
N SER A 500 60.56 135.00 -26.66
CA SER A 500 60.45 136.42 -26.30
C SER A 500 61.56 136.85 -25.33
N ILE A 501 61.94 136.00 -24.37
CA ILE A 501 63.03 136.26 -23.42
C ILE A 501 64.37 136.26 -24.16
N LEU A 502 64.59 135.35 -25.11
CA LEU A 502 65.79 135.34 -25.95
C LEU A 502 65.90 136.63 -26.78
N ALA A 503 64.82 137.06 -27.42
CA ALA A 503 64.79 138.34 -28.15
C ALA A 503 65.08 139.55 -27.24
N LEU A 504 64.55 139.55 -26.01
CA LEU A 504 64.86 140.59 -25.01
C LEU A 504 66.34 140.56 -24.58
N SER A 505 66.92 139.37 -24.43
CA SER A 505 68.35 139.19 -24.13
C SER A 505 69.23 139.81 -25.20
N GLU A 506 68.92 139.53 -26.47
CA GLU A 506 69.61 140.09 -27.64
C GLU A 506 69.47 141.62 -27.70
N GLN A 507 68.25 142.14 -27.51
CA GLN A 507 68.00 143.58 -27.47
C GLN A 507 68.77 144.27 -26.34
N SER A 508 68.84 143.65 -25.15
CA SER A 508 69.57 144.18 -24.00
C SER A 508 71.09 144.15 -24.21
N GLN A 509 71.60 143.19 -24.99
CA GLN A 509 73.00 143.16 -25.44
C GLN A 509 73.28 144.30 -26.43
N ASN A 510 72.43 144.48 -27.44
CA ASN A 510 72.55 145.59 -28.39
C ASN A 510 72.56 146.97 -27.69
N ILE A 511 71.73 147.16 -26.65
CA ILE A 511 71.75 148.39 -25.84
C ILE A 511 73.04 148.52 -25.04
N SER A 512 73.58 147.41 -24.51
CA SER A 512 74.87 147.43 -23.79
C SER A 512 76.01 147.92 -24.68
N ASP A 513 76.05 147.48 -25.94
CA ASP A 513 77.05 147.91 -26.92
C ASP A 513 76.90 149.41 -27.27
N ILE A 514 75.65 149.90 -27.39
CA ILE A 514 75.38 151.34 -27.59
C ILE A 514 75.88 152.16 -26.38
N ILE A 515 75.60 151.71 -25.15
CA ILE A 515 76.00 152.42 -23.93
C ILE A 515 77.52 152.48 -23.79
N GLU A 516 78.25 151.44 -24.21
CA GLU A 516 79.72 151.49 -24.31
C GLU A 516 80.20 152.55 -25.31
N SER A 517 79.57 152.63 -26.49
CA SER A 517 79.86 153.68 -27.47
C SER A 517 79.59 155.09 -26.92
N VAL A 518 78.46 155.29 -26.23
CA VAL A 518 78.10 156.58 -25.62
C VAL A 518 79.04 156.94 -24.47
N GLU A 519 79.53 155.98 -23.67
CA GLU A 519 80.54 156.25 -22.63
C GLU A 519 81.84 156.76 -23.25
N ASN A 520 82.28 156.13 -24.36
CA ASN A 520 83.46 156.56 -25.09
C ASN A 520 83.29 157.99 -25.64
N ILE A 521 82.11 158.35 -26.16
CA ILE A 521 81.81 159.73 -26.62
C ILE A 521 81.81 160.70 -25.44
N SER A 522 81.23 160.32 -24.30
CA SER A 522 81.20 161.14 -23.09
C SER A 522 82.61 161.39 -22.55
N GLU A 523 83.48 160.38 -22.58
CA GLU A 523 84.88 160.50 -22.18
C GLU A 523 85.66 161.40 -23.14
N GLN A 524 85.49 161.23 -24.45
CA GLN A 524 86.09 162.12 -25.46
C GLN A 524 85.61 163.56 -25.31
N SER A 525 84.31 163.77 -25.02
CA SER A 525 83.74 165.09 -24.78
C SER A 525 84.31 165.73 -23.51
N ASN A 526 84.54 164.95 -22.45
CA ASN A 526 85.20 165.39 -21.22
C ASN A 526 86.64 165.84 -21.51
N ILE A 527 87.42 165.06 -22.28
CA ILE A 527 88.79 165.40 -22.68
C ILE A 527 88.82 166.66 -23.56
N LEU A 528 87.93 166.75 -24.55
CA LEU A 528 87.78 167.94 -25.40
C LEU A 528 87.43 169.18 -24.58
N ALA A 529 86.53 169.05 -23.61
CA ALA A 529 86.14 170.13 -22.71
C ALA A 529 87.29 170.56 -21.79
N VAL A 530 88.08 169.62 -21.26
CA VAL A 530 89.29 169.94 -20.47
C VAL A 530 90.31 170.69 -21.34
N ASN A 531 90.57 170.21 -22.56
CA ASN A 531 91.48 170.87 -23.50
C ASN A 531 91.00 172.28 -23.86
N ALA A 532 89.69 172.45 -24.12
CA ALA A 532 89.08 173.74 -24.42
C ALA A 532 89.14 174.70 -23.21
N SER A 533 88.91 174.21 -21.98
CA SER A 533 89.05 175.00 -20.75
C SER A 533 90.50 175.47 -20.51
N ILE A 534 91.49 174.61 -20.82
CA ILE A 534 92.91 174.96 -20.72
C ILE A 534 93.27 176.06 -21.73
N GLU A 535 92.87 175.92 -23.00
CA GLU A 535 93.18 176.91 -24.03
C GLU A 535 92.43 178.23 -23.81
N ALA A 536 91.20 178.17 -23.26
CA ALA A 536 90.44 179.35 -22.84
C ALA A 536 91.09 180.09 -21.65
N ALA A 537 91.66 179.37 -20.67
CA ALA A 537 92.41 179.98 -19.58
C ALA A 537 93.70 180.66 -20.07
N LYS A 538 94.32 180.10 -21.12
CA LYS A 538 95.54 180.61 -21.76
C LYS A 538 95.32 181.89 -22.56
N ALA A 539 94.10 182.11 -23.09
CA ALA A 539 93.69 183.32 -23.80
C ALA A 539 93.37 184.53 -22.89
N GLY A 540 93.48 184.38 -21.57
CA GLY A 540 93.31 185.49 -20.60
C GLY A 540 91.88 186.07 -20.58
N GLU A 541 91.75 187.40 -20.46
CA GLU A 541 90.44 188.09 -20.36
C GLU A 541 89.48 187.79 -21.53
N GLN A 542 90.01 187.53 -22.74
CA GLN A 542 89.20 187.23 -23.93
C GLN A 542 88.63 185.79 -23.92
N GLY A 543 89.19 184.88 -23.12
CA GLY A 543 88.79 183.47 -23.05
C GLY A 543 87.73 183.16 -21.98
N LYS A 544 87.35 184.14 -21.13
CA LYS A 544 86.40 183.93 -20.01
C LYS A 544 85.07 183.29 -20.45
N GLY A 545 84.47 183.77 -21.54
CA GLY A 545 83.21 183.21 -22.06
C GLY A 545 83.34 181.76 -22.54
N PHE A 546 84.45 181.44 -23.22
CA PHE A 546 84.74 180.08 -23.71
C PHE A 546 85.06 179.10 -22.57
N SER A 547 85.76 179.55 -21.53
CA SER A 547 86.09 178.73 -20.36
C SER A 547 84.82 178.30 -19.60
N ILE A 548 83.83 179.20 -19.48
CA ILE A 548 82.54 178.86 -18.88
C ILE A 548 81.82 177.79 -19.70
N VAL A 549 81.77 177.92 -21.02
CA VAL A 549 81.15 176.92 -21.91
C VAL A 549 81.88 175.58 -21.85
N ALA A 550 83.21 175.59 -21.85
CA ALA A 550 84.01 174.37 -21.74
C ALA A 550 83.83 173.67 -20.37
N GLN A 551 83.74 174.42 -19.27
CA GLN A 551 83.41 173.85 -17.96
C GLN A 551 81.99 173.28 -17.91
N GLU A 552 81.03 173.88 -18.61
CA GLU A 552 79.66 173.37 -18.72
C GLU A 552 79.60 172.08 -19.56
N ILE A 553 80.33 171.98 -20.68
CA ILE A 553 80.45 170.74 -21.46
C ILE A 553 81.13 169.64 -20.63
N ARG A 554 82.15 169.98 -19.84
CA ARG A 554 82.79 169.04 -18.92
C ARG A 554 81.81 168.51 -17.89
N ASN A 555 81.06 169.40 -17.24
CA ASN A 555 80.03 169.03 -16.27
C ASN A 555 78.94 168.14 -16.93
N LEU A 556 78.49 168.46 -18.13
CA LEU A 556 77.54 167.64 -18.91
C LEU A 556 78.12 166.28 -19.28
N ALA A 557 79.39 166.20 -19.65
CA ALA A 557 80.09 164.95 -19.96
C ALA A 557 80.28 164.07 -18.71
N ASP A 558 80.61 164.66 -17.57
CA ASP A 558 80.69 163.94 -16.28
C ASP A 558 79.29 163.49 -15.81
N GLN A 559 78.25 164.31 -15.97
CA GLN A 559 76.85 163.92 -15.71
C GLN A 559 76.40 162.78 -16.63
N SER A 560 76.73 162.86 -17.92
CA SER A 560 76.45 161.82 -18.91
C SER A 560 77.15 160.50 -18.54
N LYS A 561 78.43 160.54 -18.13
CA LYS A 561 79.18 159.38 -17.64
C LYS A 561 78.53 158.74 -16.40
N GLN A 562 78.03 159.55 -15.46
CA GLN A 562 77.28 159.05 -14.31
C GLN A 562 75.96 158.39 -14.72
N GLY A 563 75.20 159.01 -15.63
CA GLY A 563 73.96 158.45 -16.19
C GLY A 563 74.20 157.12 -16.91
N ILE A 564 75.26 157.03 -17.71
CA ILE A 564 75.67 155.80 -18.41
C ILE A 564 76.02 154.69 -17.44
N ARG A 565 76.76 154.97 -16.37
CA ARG A 565 77.03 153.97 -15.30
C ARG A 565 75.74 153.46 -14.67
N HIS A 566 74.76 154.34 -14.45
CA HIS A 566 73.45 153.95 -13.94
C HIS A 566 72.71 153.04 -14.92
N VAL A 567 72.67 153.38 -16.21
CA VAL A 567 72.06 152.54 -17.27
C VAL A 567 72.77 151.19 -17.39
N ARG A 568 74.10 151.14 -17.32
CA ARG A 568 74.88 149.89 -17.33
C ARG A 568 74.50 148.97 -16.17
N ASN A 569 74.31 149.52 -14.96
CA ASN A 569 73.85 148.72 -13.82
C ASN A 569 72.45 148.15 -14.07
N ILE A 570 71.52 148.96 -14.60
CA ILE A 570 70.17 148.50 -14.98
C ILE A 570 70.25 147.38 -16.02
N LEU A 571 71.09 147.51 -17.06
CA LEU A 571 71.26 146.47 -18.09
C LEU A 571 71.83 145.18 -17.50
N LYS A 572 72.78 145.28 -16.57
CA LYS A 572 73.32 144.11 -15.86
C LYS A 572 72.24 143.41 -15.03
N ASP A 573 71.38 144.17 -14.38
CA ASP A 573 70.24 143.63 -13.63
C ASP A 573 69.20 142.99 -14.56
N ILE A 574 68.92 143.60 -15.73
CA ILE A 574 68.06 143.03 -16.78
C ILE A 574 68.65 141.72 -17.30
N GLN A 575 69.93 141.67 -17.68
CA GLN A 575 70.58 140.44 -18.16
C GLN A 575 70.51 139.32 -17.12
N LYS A 576 70.75 139.64 -15.84
CA LYS A 576 70.62 138.68 -14.74
C LYS A 576 69.18 138.17 -14.59
N ALA A 577 68.20 139.06 -14.67
CA ALA A 577 66.78 138.71 -14.63
C ALA A 577 66.37 137.84 -15.83
N THR A 578 66.82 138.18 -17.05
CA THR A 578 66.59 137.43 -18.29
C THR A 578 67.18 136.02 -18.21
N ASN A 579 68.44 135.86 -17.79
CA ASN A 579 69.06 134.53 -17.61
C ASN A 579 68.29 133.68 -16.60
N THR A 580 67.83 134.29 -15.50
CA THR A 580 66.99 133.61 -14.51
C THR A 580 65.65 133.20 -15.11
N ALA A 581 65.04 134.05 -15.94
CA ALA A 581 63.78 133.76 -16.61
C ALA A 581 63.92 132.63 -17.64
N VAL A 582 65.04 132.55 -18.39
CA VAL A 582 65.34 131.42 -19.30
C VAL A 582 65.39 130.10 -18.51
N MET A 583 66.19 130.03 -17.45
CA MET A 583 66.32 128.80 -16.64
C MET A 583 64.97 128.36 -16.05
N THR A 584 64.16 129.30 -15.55
CA THR A 584 62.82 128.99 -15.03
C THR A 584 61.89 128.52 -16.15
N THR A 585 62.00 129.07 -17.35
CA THR A 585 61.18 128.69 -18.51
C THR A 585 61.54 127.29 -19.01
N GLU A 586 62.82 126.97 -19.16
CA GLU A 586 63.29 125.61 -19.51
C GLU A 586 62.86 124.57 -18.47
N LYS A 587 62.99 124.90 -17.19
CA LYS A 587 62.49 124.04 -16.11
C LYS A 587 60.97 123.86 -16.21
N GLY A 588 60.24 124.91 -16.59
CA GLY A 588 58.79 124.84 -16.82
C GLY A 588 58.41 123.93 -17.99
N ILE A 589 59.11 124.01 -19.13
CA ILE A 589 58.91 123.09 -20.28
C ILE A 589 59.08 121.63 -19.83
N LYS A 590 60.15 121.33 -19.10
CA LYS A 590 60.41 119.98 -18.57
C LYS A 590 59.32 119.49 -17.61
N LEU A 591 58.80 120.38 -16.75
CA LEU A 591 57.72 120.04 -15.82
C LEU A 591 56.41 119.75 -16.56
N VAL A 592 56.12 120.46 -17.65
CA VAL A 592 54.95 120.20 -18.51
C VAL A 592 55.06 118.84 -19.20
N GLU A 593 56.23 118.50 -19.75
CA GLU A 593 56.48 117.17 -20.34
C GLU A 593 56.28 116.03 -19.31
N ILE A 594 56.78 116.20 -18.09
CA ILE A 594 56.52 115.25 -16.99
C ILE A 594 55.00 115.18 -16.68
N GLY A 595 54.30 116.32 -16.68
CA GLY A 595 52.86 116.40 -16.49
C GLY A 595 52.07 115.64 -17.55
N MET A 596 52.44 115.78 -18.83
CA MET A 596 51.84 115.04 -19.95
C MET A 596 52.03 113.53 -19.80
N ASN A 597 53.25 113.08 -19.50
CA ASN A 597 53.54 111.67 -19.29
C ASN A 597 52.72 111.08 -18.14
N LYS A 598 52.57 111.83 -17.03
CA LYS A 598 51.75 111.38 -15.90
C LYS A 598 50.25 111.35 -16.20
N ALA A 599 49.74 112.31 -16.96
CA ALA A 599 48.35 112.29 -17.43
C ALA A 599 48.08 111.10 -18.36
N SER A 600 49.02 110.79 -19.27
CA SER A 600 48.93 109.61 -20.14
C SER A 600 48.99 108.28 -19.36
N GLU A 601 49.89 108.15 -18.39
CA GLU A 601 49.93 107.00 -17.48
C GLU A 601 48.60 106.81 -16.74
N ALA A 602 47.99 107.91 -16.25
CA ALA A 602 46.68 107.88 -15.60
C ALA A 602 45.56 107.42 -16.55
N GLY A 603 45.51 107.95 -17.78
CA GLY A 603 44.54 107.54 -18.80
C GLY A 603 44.62 106.05 -19.10
N ASN A 604 45.83 105.52 -19.35
CA ASN A 604 46.07 104.09 -19.57
C ASN A 604 45.65 103.22 -18.37
N ALA A 605 45.84 103.69 -17.14
CA ALA A 605 45.40 102.99 -15.94
C ALA A 605 43.87 102.93 -15.83
N ILE A 606 43.18 104.03 -16.18
CA ILE A 606 41.71 104.10 -16.20
C ILE A 606 41.13 103.18 -17.29
N GLU A 607 41.75 103.11 -18.46
CA GLU A 607 41.33 102.20 -19.54
C GLU A 607 41.43 100.71 -19.10
N LYS A 608 42.53 100.34 -18.44
CA LYS A 608 42.67 99.00 -17.83
C LYS A 608 41.63 98.74 -16.76
N LEU A 609 41.29 99.73 -15.93
CA LEU A 609 40.20 99.62 -14.95
C LEU A 609 38.85 99.38 -15.64
N MET A 610 38.54 100.11 -16.70
CA MET A 610 37.31 99.95 -17.47
C MET A 610 37.15 98.52 -18.04
N ASN A 611 38.25 97.94 -18.54
CA ASN A 611 38.25 96.55 -19.00
C ASN A 611 37.97 95.56 -17.85
N ASN A 612 38.64 95.73 -16.70
CA ASN A 612 38.41 94.87 -15.52
C ASN A 612 36.99 95.00 -14.96
N ILE A 613 36.39 96.20 -15.01
CA ILE A 613 35.00 96.42 -14.61
C ILE A 613 34.04 95.70 -15.58
N THR A 614 34.33 95.72 -16.88
CA THR A 614 33.54 95.00 -17.89
C THR A 614 33.57 93.49 -17.67
N ILE A 615 34.75 92.92 -17.41
CA ILE A 615 34.90 91.51 -17.02
C ILE A 615 34.11 91.22 -15.73
N SER A 616 34.16 92.12 -14.75
CA SER A 616 33.40 91.97 -13.50
C SER A 616 31.88 91.93 -13.74
N ALA A 617 31.37 92.78 -14.64
CA ALA A 617 29.96 92.75 -15.05
C ALA A 617 29.58 91.45 -15.74
N GLN A 618 30.47 90.91 -16.59
CA GLN A 618 30.25 89.62 -17.25
C GLN A 618 30.23 88.46 -16.26
N SER A 619 31.17 88.42 -15.31
CA SER A 619 31.18 87.42 -14.23
C SER A 619 29.90 87.47 -13.40
N ALA A 620 29.39 88.67 -13.11
CA ALA A 620 28.10 88.82 -12.45
C ALA A 620 26.98 88.16 -13.26
N MET A 621 26.86 88.43 -14.57
CA MET A 621 25.84 87.77 -15.41
C MET A 621 25.95 86.23 -15.41
N GLN A 622 27.17 85.68 -15.36
CA GLN A 622 27.38 84.24 -15.27
C GLN A 622 26.97 83.66 -13.91
N ILE A 623 27.26 84.36 -12.82
CA ILE A 623 26.79 83.98 -11.47
C ILE A 623 25.27 83.96 -11.43
N GLU A 624 24.60 84.96 -12.01
CA GLU A 624 23.13 85.00 -12.08
C GLU A 624 22.57 83.76 -12.81
N ALA A 625 23.14 83.40 -13.96
CA ALA A 625 22.72 82.22 -14.70
C ALA A 625 22.92 80.92 -13.88
N SER A 626 24.04 80.80 -13.16
CA SER A 626 24.29 79.67 -12.26
C SER A 626 23.34 79.65 -11.06
N SER A 627 23.01 80.81 -10.49
CA SER A 627 22.01 80.94 -9.44
C SER A 627 20.62 80.48 -9.90
N GLN A 628 20.17 80.85 -11.11
CA GLN A 628 18.91 80.34 -11.66
C GLN A 628 18.92 78.81 -11.84
N GLN A 629 20.03 78.25 -12.32
CA GLN A 629 20.17 76.80 -12.46
C GLN A 629 20.18 76.08 -11.10
N GLN A 630 20.77 76.69 -10.06
CA GLN A 630 20.72 76.18 -8.70
C GLN A 630 19.29 76.14 -8.15
N LEU A 631 18.45 77.15 -8.41
CA LEU A 631 17.04 77.10 -8.00
C LEU A 631 16.30 75.90 -8.60
N ILE A 632 16.46 75.68 -9.91
CA ILE A 632 15.85 74.52 -10.59
C ILE A 632 16.34 73.21 -9.99
N GLY A 633 17.65 73.10 -9.70
CA GLY A 633 18.22 71.93 -9.04
C GLY A 633 17.67 71.72 -7.63
N MET A 634 17.51 72.79 -6.85
CA MET A 634 16.96 72.72 -5.49
C MET A 634 15.48 72.33 -5.49
N ASP A 635 14.69 72.77 -6.47
CA ASP A 635 13.30 72.30 -6.64
C ASP A 635 13.22 70.81 -6.93
N GLN A 636 14.13 70.28 -7.76
CA GLN A 636 14.20 68.84 -8.02
C GLN A 636 14.61 68.03 -6.78
N VAL A 637 15.56 68.55 -5.98
CA VAL A 637 15.94 67.92 -4.70
C VAL A 637 14.76 67.92 -3.73
N ALA A 638 13.99 69.00 -3.65
CA ALA A 638 12.79 69.07 -2.81
C ALA A 638 11.75 68.00 -3.19
N ILE A 639 11.46 67.84 -4.49
CA ILE A 639 10.54 66.80 -4.98
C ILE A 639 11.07 65.40 -4.65
N ALA A 640 12.38 65.17 -4.80
CA ALA A 640 12.99 63.88 -4.45
C ALA A 640 12.88 63.58 -2.94
N MET A 641 13.06 64.59 -2.09
CA MET A 641 12.90 64.47 -0.63
C MET A 641 11.46 64.16 -0.23
N GLU A 642 10.47 64.78 -0.88
CA GLU A 642 9.06 64.46 -0.70
C GLU A 642 8.77 62.99 -1.05
N GLY A 643 9.27 62.50 -2.18
CA GLY A 643 9.14 61.09 -2.58
C GLY A 643 9.83 60.11 -1.62
N ILE A 644 10.99 60.46 -1.07
CA ILE A 644 11.66 59.64 -0.04
C ILE A 644 10.83 59.61 1.25
N ASN A 645 10.22 60.73 1.64
CA ASN A 645 9.36 60.78 2.82
C ASN A 645 8.10 59.91 2.65
N GLU A 646 7.43 59.99 1.49
CA GLU A 646 6.30 59.13 1.17
C GLU A 646 6.67 57.63 1.22
N ALA A 647 7.80 57.26 0.61
CA ALA A 647 8.31 55.89 0.66
C ALA A 647 8.63 55.44 2.10
N SER A 648 9.15 56.34 2.94
CA SER A 648 9.40 56.06 4.37
C SER A 648 8.10 55.81 5.13
N ILE A 649 7.05 56.61 4.90
CA ILE A 649 5.72 56.40 5.50
C ILE A 649 5.14 55.06 5.04
N GLN A 650 5.21 54.76 3.74
CA GLN A 650 4.74 53.48 3.20
C GLN A 650 5.49 52.27 3.77
N ASN A 651 6.80 52.41 4.01
CA ASN A 651 7.60 51.37 4.68
C ASN A 651 7.09 51.10 6.09
N VAL A 652 6.81 52.15 6.88
CA VAL A 652 6.24 51.99 8.24
C VAL A 652 4.90 51.27 8.20
N ASP A 653 4.01 51.63 7.27
CA ASP A 653 2.71 50.94 7.17
C ASP A 653 2.85 49.49 6.68
N SER A 654 3.79 49.21 5.77
CA SER A 654 4.12 47.84 5.37
C SER A 654 4.69 47.01 6.53
N MET A 655 5.48 47.63 7.40
CA MET A 655 6.00 46.99 8.61
C MET A 655 4.86 46.65 9.58
N LYS A 656 3.86 47.51 9.77
CA LYS A 656 2.68 47.16 10.60
C LYS A 656 1.93 45.94 10.06
N GLN A 657 1.76 45.85 8.73
CA GLN A 657 1.12 44.67 8.13
C GLN A 657 1.96 43.40 8.31
N LEU A 658 3.29 43.52 8.19
CA LEU A 658 4.20 42.40 8.42
C LEU A 658 4.22 41.98 9.90
N GLU A 659 4.11 42.91 10.84
CA GLU A 659 3.95 42.64 12.27
C GLU A 659 2.69 41.82 12.54
N GLU A 660 1.54 42.21 11.96
CA GLU A 660 0.29 41.45 12.08
C GLU A 660 0.41 40.03 11.49
N ALA A 661 1.02 39.89 10.32
CA ALA A 661 1.27 38.58 9.71
C ALA A 661 2.23 37.71 10.56
N THR A 662 3.23 38.32 11.18
CA THR A 662 4.20 37.65 12.05
C THR A 662 3.53 37.17 13.34
N ASN A 663 2.65 37.99 13.93
CA ASN A 663 1.84 37.59 15.08
C ASN A 663 0.92 36.40 14.74
N ASN A 664 0.27 36.43 13.57
CA ASN A 664 -0.56 35.31 13.10
C ASN A 664 0.27 34.03 12.89
N LEU A 665 1.49 34.14 12.32
CA LEU A 665 2.41 33.01 12.17
C LEU A 665 2.85 32.45 13.53
N GLN A 666 3.11 33.33 14.50
CA GLN A 666 3.44 32.91 15.86
C GLN A 666 2.28 32.13 16.50
N GLU A 667 1.06 32.65 16.42
CA GLU A 667 -0.14 31.97 16.93
C GLU A 667 -0.33 30.59 16.24
N MET A 668 -0.19 30.53 14.91
CA MET A 668 -0.25 29.26 14.18
C MET A 668 0.84 28.29 14.62
N GLY A 669 2.08 28.75 14.82
CA GLY A 669 3.20 27.95 15.29
C GLY A 669 2.97 27.40 16.70
N GLU A 670 2.47 28.21 17.62
CA GLU A 670 2.11 27.80 18.98
C GLU A 670 0.96 26.78 18.98
N ARG A 671 -0.08 27.03 18.18
CA ARG A 671 -1.21 26.10 18.04
C ARG A 671 -0.77 24.76 17.43
N LEU A 672 0.14 24.78 16.45
CA LEU A 672 0.72 23.55 15.89
C LEU A 672 1.56 22.80 16.94
N LYS A 673 2.35 23.54 17.73
CA LYS A 673 3.13 22.99 18.86
C LYS A 673 2.22 22.30 19.87
N GLU A 674 1.09 22.91 20.19
CA GLU A 674 0.13 22.37 21.14
C GLU A 674 -0.60 21.12 20.60
N LEU A 675 -0.97 21.12 19.33
CA LEU A 675 -1.53 19.93 18.65
C LEU A 675 -0.53 18.76 18.64
N ILE A 676 0.75 19.03 18.41
CA ILE A 676 1.80 18.00 18.44
C ILE A 676 2.06 17.49 19.86
N LYS A 677 1.93 18.34 20.87
CA LYS A 677 2.12 17.97 22.29
C LYS A 677 1.14 16.90 22.76
N GLN A 678 0.01 16.72 22.06
CA GLN A 678 -0.91 15.61 22.30
C GLN A 678 -0.33 14.25 21.86
N TYR A 679 0.69 14.26 21.00
CA TYR A 679 1.39 13.06 20.53
C TYR A 679 2.70 12.86 21.32
N ASN A 680 2.78 11.77 22.08
CA ASN A 680 4.00 11.32 22.75
C ASN A 680 4.80 10.43 21.79
N VAL A 681 5.95 10.92 21.31
CA VAL A 681 6.79 10.26 20.29
C VAL A 681 7.96 9.50 20.90
#